data_AF-A0A0G4IV54-F1
#
_entry.id   AF-A0A0G4IV54-F1
#
_cell.length_a   1.000
_cell.length_b   1.000
_cell.length_c   1.000
_cell.angle_alpha   90.00
_cell.angle_beta   90.00
_cell.angle_gamma   90.00
#
_symmetry.space_group_name_H-M   'P 1'
#
loop_
_entity.id
_entity.type
_entity.pdbx_description
1 polymer ?
#
loop_
_entity_poly.entity_id
_entity_poly.type
_entity_poly.pdbx_seq_one_letter_code
_entity_poly.pdbx_strand_id
1 'polypeptide(L)'
;LTQAFQQSGPVATHVYPDLPLYEVYKSGKYGTAKARVVQINPAASRLLVATLGNRKIKRTYNLDGLVGVSMNDAADCQLRFRNEMLPEHGGALVSLQFADSCSRSEFIDQVRSCCKSPLDVSAPVQVRDDNMVRFAVTSVGRYGVRRSRTIYVDPSDKRMYIVRPPDLPVAVPLADIIDATRSSSDQRRASIRFQEKDAVKVKEFVFSCRSARETFLAQINENHNMGDEIAEPKQARTYSLWVGSWNTGKMPAADVESSVDWVPAGHDLYVVGLQECRNNQAWQAAIQAHLNGGDDEFVLLNSHSLWSILLLVFVRASLSGTVFITMTDSVGTGMNNLAGNKGAVVASLRIDDDVVCFTVCHLAARAERIFDRRSNIRHIMAEVKDDVYHTARHQVFFGDLNYRVIQEFSRVCSAIAAGALDALVSSDQLLDEIAQKAIFLGYHEGALAFAPTYRMERNSSEYSNKREQSPSWTDRILYKSRPGAENEFVLKEYRSHPTVLGSDHRPVSAVFNLKPRSSLHCGSLGGSRGPLPRIRFLYIDVCVPNISLVDEDLDPAETPVHLRISSEIEQNSLKSRAGTIVQTPDEAVRLHWNASDLPPLNSLITADDTYIASSHIEFHVYSLNSRLGSSIIALTTLFDSADAETGGMQFSADIGLHSQFIGTLNGAVMLELPL
;
A
#
# COMPACT_ATOMS: atom_id res chain seq x y z
N LEU A 1 -4.96 36.43 16.68
CA LEU A 1 -5.64 35.16 17.04
C LEU A 1 -6.45 35.29 18.33
N THR A 2 -5.89 35.84 19.41
CA THR A 2 -6.60 36.21 20.65
C THR A 2 -7.85 37.08 20.38
N GLN A 3 -7.73 38.10 19.53
CA GLN A 3 -8.89 38.90 19.05
C GLN A 3 -9.94 38.10 18.27
N ALA A 4 -9.53 37.10 17.48
CA ALA A 4 -10.46 36.26 16.71
C ALA A 4 -11.25 35.31 17.61
N PHE A 5 -10.62 34.86 18.70
CA PHE A 5 -11.22 34.06 19.75
C PHE A 5 -12.22 34.88 20.60
N GLN A 6 -11.89 36.14 20.91
CA GLN A 6 -12.78 37.09 21.62
C GLN A 6 -14.04 37.49 20.84
N GLN A 7 -14.00 37.45 19.49
CA GLN A 7 -15.11 37.89 18.62
C GLN A 7 -16.10 36.78 18.23
N SER A 8 -15.89 35.52 18.64
CA SER A 8 -16.63 34.34 18.13
C SER A 8 -18.00 34.06 18.78
N GLY A 9 -18.64 35.07 19.38
CA GLY A 9 -19.99 34.99 19.93
C GLY A 9 -20.08 34.24 21.28
N PRO A 10 -21.28 34.13 21.87
CA PRO A 10 -21.49 33.79 23.29
C PRO A 10 -21.09 32.36 23.70
N VAL A 11 -20.58 31.54 22.76
CA VAL A 11 -20.05 30.19 23.05
C VAL A 11 -18.55 30.23 23.40
N ALA A 12 -17.85 31.35 23.14
CA ALA A 12 -16.42 31.51 23.41
C ALA A 12 -16.16 32.36 24.67
N THR A 13 -16.65 31.93 25.83
CA THR A 13 -16.24 32.48 27.14
C THR A 13 -14.96 31.84 27.69
N HIS A 14 -14.27 30.99 26.92
CA HIS A 14 -13.13 30.18 27.40
C HIS A 14 -11.87 30.39 26.58
N VAL A 15 -11.43 31.65 26.49
CA VAL A 15 -10.15 32.00 25.88
C VAL A 15 -9.36 32.75 26.93
N TYR A 16 -8.29 32.12 27.40
CA TYR A 16 -7.43 32.66 28.44
C TYR A 16 -6.26 33.36 27.72
N PRO A 17 -6.22 34.69 27.70
CA PRO A 17 -5.26 35.45 26.89
C PRO A 17 -3.80 35.22 27.30
N ASP A 18 -3.58 34.75 28.54
CA ASP A 18 -2.26 34.59 29.14
C ASP A 18 -1.72 33.15 29.08
N LEU A 19 -2.42 32.23 28.40
CA LEU A 19 -1.98 30.83 28.26
C LEU A 19 -1.35 30.55 26.87
N PRO A 20 -0.27 29.76 26.79
CA PRO A 20 0.42 29.47 25.54
C PRO A 20 -0.47 28.75 24.52
N LEU A 21 -0.28 29.09 23.24
CA LEU A 21 -0.95 28.49 22.09
C LEU A 21 0.05 27.64 21.31
N TYR A 22 -0.29 26.38 21.06
CA TYR A 22 0.58 25.47 20.35
C TYR A 22 0.04 25.18 18.95
N GLU A 23 0.89 25.24 17.95
CA GLU A 23 0.53 24.92 16.57
C GLU A 23 0.59 23.40 16.33
N VAL A 24 -0.50 22.85 15.81
CA VAL A 24 -0.63 21.43 15.52
C VAL A 24 -1.26 21.18 14.15
N TYR A 25 -0.89 20.06 13.54
CA TYR A 25 -1.53 19.54 12.34
C TYR A 25 -2.49 18.42 12.73
N LYS A 26 -3.69 18.42 12.12
CA LYS A 26 -4.60 17.28 12.28
C LYS A 26 -4.24 16.21 11.26
N SER A 27 -3.92 15.00 11.72
CA SER A 27 -4.05 13.81 10.88
C SER A 27 -5.53 13.58 10.54
N GLY A 28 -5.87 13.86 9.28
CA GLY A 28 -7.15 13.44 8.71
C GLY A 28 -7.01 12.05 8.12
N LYS A 29 -8.11 11.31 7.99
CA LYS A 29 -8.18 10.07 7.17
C LYS A 29 -7.82 10.28 5.67
N TYR A 30 -7.44 11.49 5.26
CA TYR A 30 -7.32 11.96 3.88
C TYR A 30 -6.17 12.96 3.67
N GLY A 31 -5.07 12.89 4.43
CA GLY A 31 -3.79 13.57 4.12
C GLY A 31 -3.74 15.10 4.12
N THR A 32 -4.85 15.84 4.14
CA THR A 32 -4.81 17.31 4.15
C THR A 32 -4.63 17.85 5.57
N ALA A 33 -3.38 18.23 5.90
CA ALA A 33 -3.05 18.96 7.12
C ALA A 33 -3.72 20.34 7.09
N LYS A 34 -4.83 20.51 7.80
CA LYS A 34 -5.33 21.85 8.14
C LYS A 34 -4.59 22.30 9.40
N ALA A 35 -3.87 23.40 9.34
CA ALA A 35 -3.25 24.03 10.50
C ALA A 35 -4.32 24.26 11.58
N ARG A 36 -4.06 23.72 12.76
CA ARG A 36 -4.88 23.86 13.95
C ARG A 36 -4.03 24.45 15.07
N VAL A 37 -4.70 25.03 16.03
CA VAL A 37 -4.05 25.42 17.29
C VAL A 37 -4.71 24.68 18.44
N VAL A 38 -3.88 24.27 19.39
CA VAL A 38 -4.34 23.74 20.67
C VAL A 38 -3.96 24.67 21.82
N GLN A 39 -4.83 24.73 22.82
CA GLN A 39 -4.60 25.44 24.07
C GLN A 39 -5.06 24.57 25.24
N ILE A 40 -4.25 24.46 26.29
CA ILE A 40 -4.63 23.79 27.53
C ILE A 40 -5.15 24.86 28.49
N ASN A 41 -6.26 24.58 29.15
CA ASN A 41 -6.74 25.32 30.30
C ASN A 41 -6.52 24.49 31.58
N PRO A 42 -5.47 24.80 32.36
CA PRO A 42 -5.16 24.08 33.59
C PRO A 42 -6.26 24.21 34.65
N ALA A 43 -6.91 25.37 34.77
CA ALA A 43 -7.92 25.62 35.80
C ALA A 43 -9.22 24.83 35.59
N ALA A 44 -9.54 24.49 34.34
CA ALA A 44 -10.74 23.71 34.00
C ALA A 44 -10.45 22.30 33.51
N SER A 45 -9.19 21.85 33.53
CA SER A 45 -8.74 20.55 33.01
C SER A 45 -9.25 20.29 31.57
N ARG A 46 -9.10 21.26 30.66
CA ARG A 46 -9.61 21.15 29.27
C ARG A 46 -8.54 21.42 28.22
N LEU A 47 -8.63 20.70 27.10
CA LEU A 47 -7.85 20.91 25.88
C LEU A 47 -8.77 21.43 24.77
N LEU A 48 -8.44 22.58 24.19
CA LEU A 48 -9.21 23.26 23.15
C LEU A 48 -8.52 23.07 21.80
N VAL A 49 -9.29 22.82 20.72
CA VAL A 49 -8.75 22.64 19.35
C VAL A 49 -9.50 23.51 18.34
N ALA A 50 -8.79 24.44 17.69
CA ALA A 50 -9.33 25.36 16.69
C ALA A 50 -8.65 25.22 15.31
N THR A 51 -9.28 25.69 14.23
CA THR A 51 -8.71 25.66 12.86
C THR A 51 -8.29 27.06 12.42
N LEU A 52 -7.06 27.19 11.89
CA LEU A 52 -6.58 28.44 11.28
C LEU A 52 -7.43 28.79 10.04
N GLY A 53 -7.81 30.06 9.90
CA GLY A 53 -8.58 30.57 8.74
C GLY A 53 -10.08 30.79 8.99
N ASN A 54 -10.79 29.89 9.67
CA ASN A 54 -12.26 29.99 9.85
C ASN A 54 -12.72 30.49 11.24
N ARG A 55 -11.80 30.89 12.13
CA ARG A 55 -12.07 31.52 13.46
C ARG A 55 -13.17 30.82 14.31
N LYS A 56 -13.27 29.48 14.24
CA LYS A 56 -14.22 28.67 15.04
C LYS A 56 -13.49 27.57 15.82
N ILE A 57 -13.78 27.46 17.12
CA ILE A 57 -13.39 26.29 17.93
C ILE A 57 -14.11 25.07 17.34
N LYS A 58 -13.35 24.02 17.02
CA LYS A 58 -13.94 22.81 16.42
C LYS A 58 -14.21 21.72 17.44
N ARG A 59 -13.39 21.59 18.49
CA ARG A 59 -13.53 20.55 19.53
C ARG A 59 -12.91 20.98 20.86
N THR A 60 -13.45 20.43 21.95
CA THR A 60 -12.94 20.54 23.32
C THR A 60 -12.86 19.15 23.93
N TYR A 61 -11.77 18.86 24.67
CA TYR A 61 -11.52 17.58 25.33
C TYR A 61 -11.33 17.80 26.84
N ASN A 62 -11.85 16.88 27.67
CA ASN A 62 -11.67 16.91 29.12
C ASN A 62 -10.45 16.08 29.53
N LEU A 63 -9.45 16.73 30.14
CA LEU A 63 -8.18 16.11 30.56
C LEU A 63 -8.33 15.27 31.84
N ASP A 64 -9.37 15.45 32.65
CA ASP A 64 -9.62 14.58 33.80
C ASP A 64 -9.87 13.11 33.38
N GLY A 65 -10.26 12.90 32.11
CA GLY A 65 -10.39 11.58 31.51
C GLY A 65 -9.11 11.03 30.89
N LEU A 66 -7.97 11.72 30.91
CA LEU A 66 -6.74 11.24 30.27
C LEU A 66 -6.14 10.06 31.05
N VAL A 67 -5.81 8.98 30.35
CA VAL A 67 -5.26 7.75 30.94
C VAL A 67 -3.88 7.38 30.41
N GLY A 68 -3.46 7.96 29.30
CA GLY A 68 -2.13 7.70 28.74
C GLY A 68 -1.72 8.75 27.73
N VAL A 69 -0.41 8.96 27.65
CA VAL A 69 0.24 9.80 26.64
C VAL A 69 1.37 8.98 26.05
N SER A 70 1.33 8.72 24.74
CA SER A 70 2.40 8.01 24.03
C SER A 70 3.05 8.91 22.99
N MET A 71 4.36 8.71 22.80
CA MET A 71 5.19 9.47 21.88
C MET A 71 5.73 8.52 20.80
N ASN A 72 5.80 9.02 19.56
CA ASN A 72 6.64 8.44 18.53
C ASN A 72 7.75 9.45 18.16
N ASP A 73 8.78 8.95 17.46
CA ASP A 73 9.90 9.77 17.00
C ASP A 73 9.51 10.76 15.88
N ALA A 74 8.30 10.67 15.34
CA ALA A 74 7.82 11.36 14.13
C ALA A 74 7.03 12.67 14.40
N ALA A 75 7.31 13.36 15.49
CA ALA A 75 6.58 14.58 15.92
C ALA A 75 5.11 14.37 16.35
N ASP A 76 4.62 13.12 16.46
CA ASP A 76 3.26 12.85 16.94
C ASP A 76 3.21 12.65 18.46
N CYS A 77 2.14 13.18 19.04
CA CYS A 77 1.72 12.97 20.42
C CYS A 77 0.33 12.34 20.40
N GLN A 78 0.15 11.22 21.09
CA GLN A 78 -1.14 10.56 21.21
C GLN A 78 -1.66 10.65 22.65
N LEU A 79 -2.85 11.25 22.80
CA LEU A 79 -3.56 11.37 24.06
C LEU A 79 -4.69 10.33 24.10
N ARG A 80 -4.63 9.44 25.10
CA ARG A 80 -5.62 8.37 25.32
C ARG A 80 -6.54 8.75 26.47
N PHE A 81 -7.86 8.72 26.23
CA PHE A 81 -8.87 9.06 27.24
C PHE A 81 -9.65 7.81 27.70
N ARG A 82 -10.01 7.75 28.99
CA ARG A 82 -10.88 6.76 29.62
C ARG A 82 -12.26 6.87 28.97
N ASN A 83 -12.77 5.75 28.45
CA ASN A 83 -13.97 5.75 27.63
C ASN A 83 -15.24 5.72 28.49
N GLU A 84 -15.56 6.84 29.14
CA GLU A 84 -16.81 7.02 29.87
C GLU A 84 -17.70 8.02 29.10
N MET A 85 -18.52 7.45 28.20
CA MET A 85 -19.77 8.01 27.64
C MET A 85 -19.82 9.54 27.49
N LEU A 86 -19.24 10.01 26.37
CA LEU A 86 -19.32 11.35 25.76
C LEU A 86 -20.45 12.26 26.25
N PRO A 87 -20.15 13.42 26.86
CA PRO A 87 -21.15 14.47 26.89
C PRO A 87 -21.21 15.19 25.55
N GLU A 88 -20.10 15.64 24.92
CA GLU A 88 -20.19 16.17 23.54
C GLU A 88 -19.06 15.85 22.52
N HIS A 89 -17.73 15.75 22.78
CA HIS A 89 -16.75 15.53 21.66
C HIS A 89 -15.44 14.72 21.89
N GLY A 90 -15.28 13.91 22.94
CA GLY A 90 -14.04 13.12 23.21
C GLY A 90 -14.04 11.66 22.72
N GLY A 91 -13.38 11.38 21.58
CA GLY A 91 -13.14 10.01 21.07
C GLY A 91 -11.92 9.31 21.70
N ALA A 92 -11.81 7.98 21.50
CA ALA A 92 -10.89 7.08 22.21
C ALA A 92 -9.39 7.17 21.84
N LEU A 93 -8.97 8.14 21.03
CA LEU A 93 -7.56 8.47 20.78
C LEU A 93 -7.49 9.85 20.11
N VAL A 94 -6.62 10.74 20.58
CA VAL A 94 -6.36 12.03 19.94
C VAL A 94 -4.88 12.09 19.53
N SER A 95 -4.63 12.08 18.23
CA SER A 95 -3.28 12.27 17.67
C SER A 95 -3.08 13.73 17.31
N LEU A 96 -1.99 14.32 17.79
CA LEU A 96 -1.55 15.69 17.53
C LEU A 96 -0.15 15.65 16.94
N GLN A 97 0.04 16.26 15.79
CA GLN A 97 1.37 16.43 15.20
C GLN A 97 1.79 17.88 15.41
N PHE A 98 2.94 18.12 16.06
CA PHE A 98 3.38 19.48 16.39
C PHE A 98 4.27 20.07 15.29
N ALA A 99 4.20 21.39 15.11
CA ALA A 99 5.07 22.11 14.17
C ALA A 99 6.53 22.16 14.63
N ASP A 100 6.77 22.23 15.93
CA ASP A 100 8.11 22.22 16.50
C ASP A 100 8.21 21.30 17.74
N SER A 101 9.40 20.77 18.00
CA SER A 101 9.65 19.82 19.08
C SER A 101 9.64 20.45 20.48
N CYS A 102 9.92 21.75 20.62
CA CYS A 102 9.96 22.48 21.89
C CYS A 102 8.54 22.74 22.43
N SER A 103 7.66 23.25 21.57
CA SER A 103 6.22 23.38 21.76
C SER A 103 5.59 22.04 22.14
N ARG A 104 6.03 20.94 21.51
CA ARG A 104 5.58 19.58 21.85
C ARG A 104 5.95 19.20 23.29
N SER A 105 7.20 19.42 23.70
CA SER A 105 7.65 19.13 25.07
C SER A 105 6.92 19.98 26.11
N GLU A 106 6.82 21.29 25.88
CA GLU A 106 6.16 22.22 26.79
C GLU A 106 4.66 21.92 26.93
N PHE A 107 3.98 21.63 25.82
CA PHE A 107 2.59 21.20 25.81
C PHE A 107 2.40 19.93 26.65
N ILE A 108 3.28 18.94 26.48
CA ILE A 108 3.19 17.66 27.20
C ILE A 108 3.37 17.87 28.71
N ASP A 109 4.34 18.67 29.13
CA ASP A 109 4.57 18.95 30.55
C ASP A 109 3.39 19.71 31.16
N GLN A 110 2.75 20.59 30.37
CA GLN A 110 1.51 21.23 30.76
C GLN A 110 0.33 20.24 30.84
N VAL A 111 0.19 19.28 29.92
CA VAL A 111 -0.83 18.22 30.02
C VAL A 111 -0.60 17.37 31.27
N ARG A 112 0.64 16.96 31.53
CA ARG A 112 1.02 16.15 32.69
C ARG A 112 0.70 16.86 34.00
N SER A 113 1.01 18.15 34.12
CA SER A 113 0.71 18.94 35.32
C SER A 113 -0.79 19.16 35.56
N CYS A 114 -1.62 19.07 34.52
CA CYS A 114 -3.07 19.22 34.62
C CYS A 114 -3.81 17.90 34.96
N CYS A 115 -3.12 16.76 34.95
CA CYS A 115 -3.72 15.45 35.21
C CYS A 115 -3.73 15.13 36.71
N LYS A 116 -4.90 14.81 37.27
CA LYS A 116 -5.05 14.45 38.70
C LYS A 116 -4.70 13.00 39.02
N SER A 117 -4.56 12.13 38.00
CA SER A 117 -4.26 10.70 38.15
C SER A 117 -2.89 10.35 37.54
N PRO A 118 -2.16 9.37 38.10
CA PRO A 118 -0.92 8.89 37.50
C PRO A 118 -1.18 8.32 36.09
N LEU A 119 -0.41 8.79 35.11
CA LEU A 119 -0.47 8.34 33.72
C LEU A 119 0.35 7.05 33.57
N ASP A 120 -0.20 6.04 32.89
CA ASP A 120 0.59 4.85 32.51
C ASP A 120 1.48 5.20 31.30
N VAL A 121 2.80 5.16 31.50
CA VAL A 121 3.82 5.57 30.52
C VAL A 121 4.63 4.37 30.00
N SER A 122 4.21 3.13 30.29
CA SER A 122 5.12 1.97 30.25
C SER A 122 4.93 0.96 29.13
N ALA A 123 4.05 1.19 28.14
CA ALA A 123 3.92 0.29 26.99
C ALA A 123 3.86 1.06 25.66
N PRO A 124 4.74 0.74 24.67
CA PRO A 124 4.46 1.13 23.29
C PRO A 124 3.11 0.54 22.89
N VAL A 125 2.27 1.35 22.26
CA VAL A 125 1.03 0.86 21.64
C VAL A 125 1.47 -0.09 20.54
N GLN A 126 1.35 -1.40 20.78
CA GLN A 126 1.45 -2.39 19.72
C GLN A 126 0.40 -2.05 18.67
N VAL A 127 0.87 -1.69 17.48
CA VAL A 127 0.07 -1.69 16.26
C VAL A 127 -0.45 -3.12 16.12
N ARG A 128 -1.76 -3.33 16.30
CA ARG A 128 -2.38 -4.65 16.08
C ARG A 128 -2.47 -4.89 14.59
N ASP A 129 -2.00 -6.07 14.17
CA ASP A 129 -1.76 -6.56 12.81
C ASP A 129 -2.80 -6.22 11.73
N ASP A 130 -2.29 -5.96 10.52
CA ASP A 130 -3.02 -5.70 9.27
C ASP A 130 -3.73 -6.95 8.67
N ASN A 131 -3.79 -8.06 9.41
CA ASN A 131 -4.43 -9.33 8.98
C ASN A 131 -5.91 -9.46 9.39
N MET A 132 -6.52 -8.42 9.95
CA MET A 132 -7.88 -8.49 10.52
C MET A 132 -8.98 -8.19 9.50
N VAL A 133 -9.63 -9.22 8.98
CA VAL A 133 -10.81 -9.09 8.11
C VAL A 133 -12.07 -8.81 8.93
N ARG A 134 -12.77 -7.71 8.65
CA ARG A 134 -14.01 -7.30 9.34
C ARG A 134 -15.24 -7.63 8.50
N PHE A 135 -16.20 -8.34 9.10
CA PHE A 135 -17.46 -8.69 8.47
C PHE A 135 -18.60 -7.86 9.06
N ALA A 136 -19.32 -7.13 8.20
CA ALA A 136 -20.60 -6.54 8.57
C ALA A 136 -21.67 -7.64 8.58
N VAL A 137 -22.32 -7.85 9.72
CA VAL A 137 -23.28 -8.94 9.93
C VAL A 137 -24.53 -8.46 10.66
N THR A 138 -25.62 -9.18 10.47
CA THR A 138 -26.84 -9.01 11.27
C THR A 138 -26.97 -10.17 12.25
N SER A 139 -26.90 -9.90 13.55
CA SER A 139 -27.15 -10.91 14.58
C SER A 139 -28.65 -11.07 14.83
N VAL A 140 -29.12 -12.30 14.97
CA VAL A 140 -30.53 -12.61 15.29
C VAL A 140 -30.65 -12.98 16.77
N GLY A 141 -31.49 -12.25 17.52
CA GLY A 141 -31.73 -12.50 18.96
C GLY A 141 -32.83 -13.55 19.21
N ARG A 142 -33.00 -13.95 20.48
CA ARG A 142 -33.99 -14.97 20.96
C ARG A 142 -35.45 -14.71 20.58
N TYR A 143 -35.81 -13.50 20.16
CA TYR A 143 -37.16 -13.12 19.73
C TYR A 143 -37.21 -12.64 18.26
N GLY A 144 -36.25 -13.02 17.42
CA GLY A 144 -36.19 -12.62 16.01
C GLY A 144 -35.68 -11.19 15.76
N VAL A 145 -35.34 -10.45 16.82
CA VAL A 145 -34.81 -9.08 16.74
C VAL A 145 -33.46 -9.10 16.01
N ARG A 146 -33.37 -8.37 14.91
CA ARG A 146 -32.17 -8.21 14.08
C ARG A 146 -31.36 -6.99 14.51
N ARG A 147 -30.06 -7.16 14.71
CA ARG A 147 -29.15 -6.05 15.05
C ARG A 147 -27.90 -6.08 14.18
N SER A 148 -27.57 -4.94 13.57
CA SER A 148 -26.33 -4.77 12.82
C SER A 148 -25.13 -4.82 13.76
N ARG A 149 -24.08 -5.52 13.35
CA ARG A 149 -22.83 -5.73 14.09
C ARG A 149 -21.66 -5.82 13.13
N THR A 150 -20.46 -5.67 13.68
CA THR A 150 -19.22 -6.04 12.99
C THR A 150 -18.58 -7.19 13.75
N ILE A 151 -18.18 -8.25 13.04
CA ILE A 151 -17.41 -9.35 13.61
C ILE A 151 -16.05 -9.46 12.91
N TYR A 152 -15.04 -9.92 13.61
CA TYR A 152 -13.73 -10.24 13.05
C TYR A 152 -13.02 -11.28 13.90
N VAL A 153 -12.07 -11.99 13.29
CA VAL A 153 -11.18 -12.94 13.98
C VAL A 153 -9.80 -12.30 14.04
N ASP A 154 -9.19 -12.34 15.22
CA ASP A 154 -7.82 -11.92 15.47
C ASP A 154 -6.99 -13.18 15.72
N PRO A 155 -6.22 -13.67 14.71
CA PRO A 155 -5.41 -14.87 14.86
C PRO A 155 -4.30 -14.71 15.90
N SER A 156 -3.69 -13.51 15.97
CA SER A 156 -2.61 -13.19 16.91
C SER A 156 -3.10 -13.19 18.36
N ASP A 157 -4.30 -12.69 18.61
CA ASP A 157 -4.95 -12.68 19.94
C ASP A 157 -5.80 -13.94 20.22
N LYS A 158 -5.85 -14.88 19.27
CA LYS A 158 -6.66 -16.12 19.33
C LYS A 158 -8.10 -15.88 19.78
N ARG A 159 -8.72 -14.79 19.31
CA ARG A 159 -10.07 -14.35 19.72
C ARG A 159 -10.92 -13.90 18.54
N MET A 160 -12.21 -14.26 18.59
CA MET A 160 -13.24 -13.65 17.77
C MET A 160 -13.86 -12.47 18.51
N TYR A 161 -14.03 -11.34 17.83
CA TYR A 161 -14.65 -10.16 18.39
C TYR A 161 -16.01 -9.89 17.76
N ILE A 162 -17.01 -9.63 18.60
CA ILE A 162 -18.36 -9.23 18.19
C ILE A 162 -18.60 -7.80 18.66
N VAL A 163 -18.48 -6.85 17.74
CA VAL A 163 -18.65 -5.42 17.99
C VAL A 163 -20.11 -5.03 17.81
N ARG A 164 -20.68 -4.37 18.81
CA ARG A 164 -21.95 -3.65 18.67
C ARG A 164 -21.75 -2.21 19.14
N PRO A 165 -21.50 -1.25 18.25
CA PRO A 165 -21.40 0.15 18.67
C PRO A 165 -22.69 0.61 19.35
N PRO A 166 -22.65 1.29 20.52
CA PRO A 166 -21.49 1.82 21.25
C PRO A 166 -20.92 0.88 22.35
N ASP A 167 -21.41 -0.35 22.47
CA ASP A 167 -21.00 -1.34 23.46
C ASP A 167 -19.53 -1.78 23.28
N LEU A 168 -18.89 -2.20 24.38
CA LEU A 168 -17.61 -2.91 24.34
C LEU A 168 -17.71 -4.16 23.44
N PRO A 169 -16.68 -4.44 22.63
CA PRO A 169 -16.68 -5.64 21.81
C PRO A 169 -16.67 -6.88 22.69
N VAL A 170 -17.56 -7.82 22.40
CA VAL A 170 -17.58 -9.12 23.09
C VAL A 170 -16.49 -9.97 22.46
N ALA A 171 -15.41 -10.23 23.21
CA ALA A 171 -14.36 -11.15 22.82
C ALA A 171 -14.75 -12.58 23.20
N VAL A 172 -14.63 -13.50 22.25
CA VAL A 172 -14.83 -14.95 22.43
C VAL A 172 -13.50 -15.61 22.09
N PRO A 173 -12.81 -16.25 23.06
CA PRO A 173 -11.63 -17.05 22.77
C PRO A 173 -11.94 -18.11 21.71
N LEU A 174 -11.04 -18.29 20.74
CA LEU A 174 -11.26 -19.28 19.66
C LEU A 174 -11.33 -20.71 20.22
N ALA A 175 -10.59 -20.98 21.29
CA ALA A 175 -10.64 -22.24 22.03
C ALA A 175 -12.01 -22.53 22.68
N ASP A 176 -12.80 -21.50 22.97
CA ASP A 176 -14.14 -21.65 23.55
C ASP A 176 -15.20 -21.90 22.48
N ILE A 177 -14.87 -21.75 21.18
CA ILE A 177 -15.80 -22.06 20.10
C ILE A 177 -15.91 -23.58 19.99
N ILE A 178 -17.14 -24.09 20.08
CA ILE A 178 -17.44 -25.52 20.00
C ILE A 178 -17.62 -25.92 18.55
N ASP A 179 -18.43 -25.15 17.79
CA ASP A 179 -18.54 -25.29 16.34
C ASP A 179 -19.09 -24.03 15.67
N ALA A 180 -18.99 -24.01 14.34
CA ALA A 180 -19.67 -23.04 13.49
C ALA A 180 -20.39 -23.78 12.35
N THR A 181 -21.72 -23.70 12.35
CA THR A 181 -22.59 -24.48 11.44
C THR A 181 -23.25 -23.60 10.39
N ARG A 182 -23.41 -24.15 9.18
CA ARG A 182 -24.09 -23.50 8.05
C ARG A 182 -25.60 -23.65 8.18
N SER A 183 -26.36 -22.61 7.83
CA SER A 183 -27.81 -22.75 7.66
C SER A 183 -28.14 -23.45 6.33
N SER A 184 -29.05 -24.44 6.37
CA SER A 184 -29.56 -25.13 5.19
C SER A 184 -30.60 -24.33 4.40
N SER A 185 -31.23 -23.31 5.03
CA SER A 185 -32.29 -22.51 4.43
C SER A 185 -31.86 -21.09 4.01
N ASP A 186 -30.72 -20.60 4.50
CA ASP A 186 -30.19 -19.27 4.19
C ASP A 186 -28.68 -19.33 3.95
N GLN A 187 -28.27 -19.24 2.68
CA GLN A 187 -26.87 -19.35 2.27
C GLN A 187 -25.96 -18.25 2.82
N ARG A 188 -26.51 -17.19 3.44
CA ARG A 188 -25.74 -16.14 4.10
C ARG A 188 -25.68 -16.32 5.60
N ARG A 189 -26.29 -17.35 6.17
CA ARG A 189 -26.41 -17.53 7.62
C ARG A 189 -25.48 -18.62 8.14
N ALA A 190 -24.83 -18.32 9.26
CA ALA A 190 -24.10 -19.29 10.06
C ALA A 190 -24.39 -19.10 11.56
N SER A 191 -24.28 -20.19 12.30
CA SER A 191 -24.51 -20.24 13.74
C SER A 191 -23.25 -20.70 14.45
N ILE A 192 -22.79 -19.93 15.44
CA ILE A 192 -21.60 -20.24 16.22
C ILE A 192 -22.04 -20.69 17.60
N ARG A 193 -21.60 -21.88 18.00
CA ARG A 193 -21.73 -22.38 19.36
C ARG A 193 -20.41 -22.18 20.09
N PHE A 194 -20.45 -21.58 21.28
CA PHE A 194 -19.25 -21.38 22.10
C PHE A 194 -19.57 -21.50 23.59
N GLN A 195 -18.58 -21.92 24.36
CA GLN A 195 -18.64 -22.01 25.81
C GLN A 195 -18.52 -20.61 26.42
N GLU A 196 -19.43 -20.25 27.32
CA GLU A 196 -19.35 -19.01 28.10
C GLU A 196 -19.64 -19.36 29.56
N LYS A 197 -18.59 -19.40 30.39
CA LYS A 197 -18.64 -19.94 31.77
C LYS A 197 -19.14 -21.40 31.76
N ASP A 198 -20.19 -21.71 32.50
CA ASP A 198 -20.76 -23.07 32.61
C ASP A 198 -21.92 -23.34 31.62
N ALA A 199 -22.11 -22.48 30.61
CA ALA A 199 -23.22 -22.62 29.66
C ALA A 199 -22.76 -22.48 28.20
N VAL A 200 -23.28 -23.35 27.35
CA VAL A 200 -23.14 -23.23 25.89
C VAL A 200 -24.06 -22.13 25.37
N LYS A 201 -23.49 -21.17 24.64
CA LYS A 201 -24.24 -20.12 23.93
C LYS A 201 -24.22 -20.39 22.44
N VAL A 202 -25.31 -20.02 21.78
CA VAL A 202 -25.44 -20.04 20.32
C VAL A 202 -25.74 -18.63 19.85
N LYS A 203 -25.00 -18.14 18.85
CA LYS A 203 -25.27 -16.88 18.16
C LYS A 203 -25.38 -17.11 16.66
N GLU A 204 -26.44 -16.60 16.07
CA GLU A 204 -26.65 -16.63 14.61
C GLU A 204 -26.24 -15.30 13.99
N PHE A 205 -25.53 -15.39 12.86
CA PHE A 205 -25.11 -14.26 12.05
C PHE A 205 -25.58 -14.42 10.61
N VAL A 206 -26.15 -13.35 10.06
CA VAL A 206 -26.45 -13.22 8.64
C VAL A 206 -25.42 -12.29 8.02
N PHE A 207 -24.64 -12.81 7.09
CA PHE A 207 -23.57 -12.12 6.38
C PHE A 207 -24.11 -11.33 5.18
N SER A 208 -23.30 -10.42 4.65
CA SER A 208 -23.63 -9.67 3.43
C SER A 208 -23.90 -10.61 2.24
N CYS A 209 -23.08 -11.64 2.09
CA CYS A 209 -23.17 -12.67 1.05
C CYS A 209 -22.68 -14.04 1.53
N ARG A 210 -22.90 -15.09 0.71
CA ARG A 210 -22.43 -16.46 0.96
C ARG A 210 -20.91 -16.52 1.13
N SER A 211 -20.18 -15.76 0.31
CA SER A 211 -18.71 -15.71 0.38
C SER A 211 -18.22 -15.16 1.72
N ALA A 212 -18.76 -14.03 2.18
CA ALA A 212 -18.41 -13.45 3.48
C ALA A 212 -18.65 -14.43 4.64
N ARG A 213 -19.68 -15.28 4.54
CA ARG A 213 -19.92 -16.39 5.48
C ARG A 213 -18.82 -17.45 5.37
N GLU A 214 -18.49 -17.91 4.16
CA GLU A 214 -17.46 -18.95 3.99
C GLU A 214 -16.06 -18.46 4.42
N THR A 215 -15.66 -17.23 4.10
CA THR A 215 -14.40 -16.63 4.54
C THR A 215 -14.33 -16.58 6.07
N PHE A 216 -15.43 -16.17 6.73
CA PHE A 216 -15.51 -16.17 8.18
C PHE A 216 -15.40 -17.57 8.78
N LEU A 217 -16.08 -18.57 8.20
CA LEU A 217 -16.02 -19.96 8.68
C LEU A 217 -14.63 -20.58 8.46
N ALA A 218 -13.95 -20.27 7.36
CA ALA A 218 -12.58 -20.69 7.11
C ALA A 218 -11.63 -20.18 8.20
N GLN A 219 -11.72 -18.89 8.55
CA GLN A 219 -10.91 -18.31 9.64
C GLN A 219 -11.16 -18.97 11.00
N ILE A 220 -12.39 -19.39 11.29
CA ILE A 220 -12.70 -20.13 12.53
C ILE A 220 -12.11 -21.54 12.49
N ASN A 221 -12.22 -22.24 11.36
CA ASN A 221 -11.75 -23.62 11.22
C ASN A 221 -10.22 -23.75 11.16
N GLU A 222 -9.53 -22.83 10.46
CA GLU A 222 -8.06 -22.79 10.41
C GLU A 222 -7.44 -22.63 11.80
N ASN A 223 -8.09 -21.87 12.69
CA ASN A 223 -7.63 -21.67 14.05
C ASN A 223 -8.04 -22.78 15.03
N HIS A 224 -9.03 -23.61 14.68
CA HIS A 224 -9.47 -24.76 15.49
C HIS A 224 -8.50 -25.95 15.36
N ASN A 225 -7.91 -26.12 14.17
CA ASN A 225 -6.96 -27.19 13.86
C ASN A 225 -5.49 -26.88 14.24
N MET A 226 -5.23 -25.79 14.96
CA MET A 226 -3.87 -25.43 15.43
C MET A 226 -3.46 -26.19 16.71
N GLY A 227 -4.23 -27.19 17.12
CA GLY A 227 -3.81 -28.21 18.09
C GLY A 227 -3.38 -29.48 17.37
N ASP A 228 -2.08 -29.78 17.40
CA ASP A 228 -1.46 -31.10 17.23
C ASP A 228 -1.34 -31.77 15.85
N GLU A 229 -1.31 -31.05 14.72
CA GLU A 229 -0.75 -31.62 13.48
C GLU A 229 0.25 -30.67 12.80
N ILE A 230 1.46 -31.18 12.57
CA ILE A 230 2.45 -30.58 11.65
C ILE A 230 1.77 -30.56 10.28
N ALA A 231 1.28 -29.40 9.86
CA ALA A 231 0.68 -29.24 8.54
C ALA A 231 1.71 -29.67 7.48
N GLU A 232 1.37 -30.67 6.68
CA GLU A 232 2.18 -31.04 5.52
C GLU A 232 2.40 -29.80 4.64
N PRO A 233 3.62 -29.60 4.08
CA PRO A 233 3.90 -28.44 3.25
C PRO A 233 2.90 -28.38 2.09
N LYS A 234 2.05 -27.33 2.08
CA LYS A 234 1.11 -27.09 0.98
C LYS A 234 1.93 -27.04 -0.32
N GLN A 235 1.60 -27.93 -1.25
CA GLN A 235 2.26 -28.00 -2.55
C GLN A 235 2.20 -26.63 -3.23
N ALA A 236 3.35 -26.09 -3.65
CA ALA A 236 3.45 -24.74 -4.23
C ALA A 236 2.55 -24.60 -5.46
N ARG A 237 1.46 -23.84 -5.32
CA ARG A 237 0.52 -23.54 -6.41
C ARG A 237 1.10 -22.46 -7.32
N THR A 238 0.91 -22.61 -8.62
CA THR A 238 1.07 -21.50 -9.57
C THR A 238 -0.30 -20.91 -9.86
N TYR A 239 -0.42 -19.59 -9.75
CA TYR A 239 -1.62 -18.83 -10.05
C TYR A 239 -1.50 -18.19 -11.43
N SER A 240 -2.59 -18.21 -12.20
CA SER A 240 -2.70 -17.42 -13.43
C SER A 240 -3.45 -16.12 -13.15
N LEU A 241 -2.77 -14.99 -13.35
CA LEU A 241 -3.30 -13.64 -13.11
C LEU A 241 -3.48 -12.93 -14.44
N TRP A 242 -4.71 -12.53 -14.74
CA TRP A 242 -5.02 -11.69 -15.89
C TRP A 242 -5.18 -10.24 -15.44
N VAL A 243 -4.50 -9.32 -16.12
CA VAL A 243 -4.58 -7.88 -15.89
C VAL A 243 -5.05 -7.19 -17.16
N GLY A 244 -6.13 -6.43 -17.09
CA GLY A 244 -6.71 -5.71 -18.22
C GLY A 244 -6.79 -4.21 -17.97
N SER A 245 -6.44 -3.40 -18.97
CA SER A 245 -6.63 -1.96 -18.98
C SER A 245 -7.52 -1.52 -20.14
N TRP A 246 -8.49 -0.65 -19.88
CA TRP A 246 -9.23 0.02 -20.95
C TRP A 246 -9.72 1.41 -20.59
N ASN A 247 -9.29 2.42 -21.36
CA ASN A 247 -9.99 3.69 -21.39
C ASN A 247 -11.31 3.54 -22.17
N THR A 248 -12.41 3.47 -21.43
CA THR A 248 -13.76 3.21 -21.97
C THR A 248 -14.36 4.41 -22.72
N GLY A 249 -13.67 5.56 -22.75
CA GLY A 249 -14.10 6.72 -23.50
C GLY A 249 -15.50 7.21 -23.13
N LYS A 250 -15.91 7.08 -21.86
CA LYS A 250 -17.24 7.44 -21.32
C LYS A 250 -18.39 6.64 -21.94
N MET A 251 -18.16 5.37 -22.24
CA MET A 251 -19.17 4.44 -22.78
C MET A 251 -20.50 4.51 -21.98
N PRO A 252 -21.66 4.66 -22.66
CA PRO A 252 -22.97 4.59 -22.05
C PRO A 252 -23.23 3.26 -21.36
N ALA A 253 -24.06 3.25 -20.31
CA ALA A 253 -24.36 2.03 -19.55
C ALA A 253 -24.99 0.91 -20.41
N ALA A 254 -25.78 1.29 -21.43
CA ALA A 254 -26.47 0.36 -22.32
C ALA A 254 -25.51 -0.47 -23.20
N ASP A 255 -24.30 0.03 -23.45
CA ASP A 255 -23.33 -0.62 -24.33
C ASP A 255 -22.30 -1.47 -23.57
N VAL A 256 -22.33 -1.43 -22.23
CA VAL A 256 -21.32 -2.08 -21.36
C VAL A 256 -21.40 -3.61 -21.47
N GLU A 257 -22.61 -4.16 -21.42
CA GLU A 257 -22.81 -5.63 -21.39
C GLU A 257 -22.30 -6.31 -22.67
N SER A 258 -22.44 -5.67 -23.83
CA SER A 258 -21.90 -6.17 -25.10
C SER A 258 -20.41 -5.91 -25.30
N SER A 259 -19.71 -5.37 -24.30
CA SER A 259 -18.33 -4.87 -24.42
C SER A 259 -17.36 -5.55 -23.46
N VAL A 260 -17.73 -6.71 -22.88
CA VAL A 260 -16.89 -7.44 -21.90
C VAL A 260 -16.19 -8.67 -22.46
N ASP A 261 -16.44 -9.04 -23.72
CA ASP A 261 -15.90 -10.25 -24.38
C ASP A 261 -14.36 -10.31 -24.46
N TRP A 262 -13.69 -9.17 -24.28
CA TRP A 262 -12.23 -9.07 -24.24
C TRP A 262 -11.61 -9.58 -22.94
N VAL A 263 -12.42 -9.79 -21.91
CA VAL A 263 -12.03 -10.49 -20.68
C VAL A 263 -12.14 -12.00 -20.97
N PRO A 264 -11.02 -12.73 -21.09
CA PRO A 264 -11.07 -14.16 -21.40
C PRO A 264 -11.51 -14.97 -20.17
N ALA A 265 -11.91 -16.22 -20.38
CA ALA A 265 -12.04 -17.20 -19.30
C ALA A 265 -10.70 -17.92 -19.03
N GLY A 266 -10.63 -18.72 -17.96
CA GLY A 266 -9.52 -19.66 -17.73
C GLY A 266 -8.42 -19.22 -16.75
N HIS A 267 -8.49 -18.01 -16.17
CA HIS A 267 -7.52 -17.54 -15.18
C HIS A 267 -8.02 -17.72 -13.73
N ASP A 268 -7.11 -17.60 -12.76
CA ASP A 268 -7.42 -17.71 -11.32
C ASP A 268 -7.86 -16.36 -10.72
N LEU A 269 -7.20 -15.28 -11.16
CA LEU A 269 -7.46 -13.91 -10.72
C LEU A 269 -7.60 -12.98 -11.93
N TYR A 270 -8.52 -12.02 -11.84
CA TYR A 270 -8.70 -10.96 -12.82
C TYR A 270 -8.59 -9.60 -12.15
N VAL A 271 -7.67 -8.77 -12.62
CA VAL A 271 -7.51 -7.38 -12.20
C VAL A 271 -7.87 -6.48 -13.38
N VAL A 272 -8.98 -5.76 -13.27
CA VAL A 272 -9.52 -4.93 -14.37
C VAL A 272 -9.40 -3.46 -13.98
N GLY A 273 -8.67 -2.70 -14.77
CA GLY A 273 -8.51 -1.25 -14.64
C GLY A 273 -9.19 -0.51 -15.77
N LEU A 274 -10.17 0.34 -15.45
CA LEU A 274 -10.91 1.12 -16.44
C LEU A 274 -10.68 2.62 -16.24
N GLN A 275 -10.46 3.35 -17.33
CA GLN A 275 -10.39 4.82 -17.34
C GLN A 275 -11.57 5.42 -18.11
N GLU A 276 -11.87 6.68 -17.83
CA GLU A 276 -13.09 7.38 -18.29
C GLU A 276 -14.39 6.59 -18.05
N CYS A 277 -14.39 5.70 -17.06
CA CYS A 277 -15.52 4.87 -16.68
C CYS A 277 -16.56 5.70 -15.93
N ARG A 278 -17.75 5.89 -16.51
CA ARG A 278 -18.86 6.60 -15.86
C ARG A 278 -19.82 5.69 -15.08
N ASN A 279 -19.88 4.41 -15.45
CA ASN A 279 -20.92 3.47 -15.02
C ASN A 279 -20.32 2.31 -14.22
N ASN A 280 -19.64 2.60 -13.10
CA ASN A 280 -18.86 1.61 -12.35
C ASN A 280 -19.67 0.35 -11.98
N GLN A 281 -20.93 0.53 -11.55
CA GLN A 281 -21.80 -0.59 -11.19
C GLN A 281 -22.18 -1.46 -12.39
N ALA A 282 -22.42 -0.85 -13.56
CA ALA A 282 -22.73 -1.59 -14.79
C ALA A 282 -21.52 -2.41 -15.25
N TRP A 283 -20.32 -1.81 -15.24
CA TRP A 283 -19.08 -2.52 -15.56
C TRP A 283 -18.80 -3.68 -14.61
N GLN A 284 -18.93 -3.44 -13.30
CA GLN A 284 -18.76 -4.47 -12.31
C GLN A 284 -19.75 -5.63 -12.52
N ALA A 285 -21.04 -5.33 -12.72
CA ALA A 285 -22.07 -6.34 -12.93
C ALA A 285 -21.86 -7.13 -14.22
N ALA A 286 -21.55 -6.45 -15.33
CA ALA A 286 -21.33 -7.09 -16.62
C ALA A 286 -20.12 -8.03 -16.60
N ILE A 287 -18.98 -7.58 -16.05
CA ILE A 287 -17.78 -8.42 -15.94
C ILE A 287 -18.03 -9.60 -15.00
N GLN A 288 -18.70 -9.38 -13.86
CA GLN A 288 -19.04 -10.47 -12.94
C GLN A 288 -19.94 -11.52 -13.61
N ALA A 289 -20.96 -11.08 -14.37
CA ALA A 289 -21.86 -11.97 -15.09
C ALA A 289 -21.12 -12.74 -16.20
N HIS A 290 -20.25 -12.06 -16.94
CA HIS A 290 -19.40 -12.67 -17.97
C HIS A 290 -18.48 -13.76 -17.40
N LEU A 291 -17.76 -13.45 -16.33
CA LEU A 291 -16.88 -14.42 -15.66
C LEU A 291 -17.64 -15.62 -15.07
N ASN A 292 -18.86 -15.41 -14.59
CA ASN A 292 -19.73 -16.46 -14.04
C ASN A 292 -20.63 -17.12 -15.09
N GLY A 293 -20.43 -16.83 -16.38
CA GLY A 293 -21.18 -17.47 -17.47
C GLY A 293 -20.71 -18.89 -17.79
N GLY A 294 -19.53 -19.29 -17.30
CA GLY A 294 -18.95 -20.62 -17.48
C GLY A 294 -19.11 -21.54 -16.26
N ASP A 295 -18.30 -22.60 -16.20
CA ASP A 295 -18.33 -23.60 -15.11
C ASP A 295 -17.71 -23.09 -13.79
N ASP A 296 -16.88 -22.05 -13.87
CA ASP A 296 -16.19 -21.47 -12.72
C ASP A 296 -17.02 -20.35 -12.06
N GLU A 297 -17.07 -20.36 -10.73
CA GLU A 297 -17.65 -19.25 -9.94
C GLU A 297 -16.55 -18.27 -9.55
N PHE A 298 -16.75 -16.98 -9.83
CA PHE A 298 -15.86 -15.88 -9.43
C PHE A 298 -16.52 -14.97 -8.39
N VAL A 299 -15.69 -14.47 -7.46
CA VAL A 299 -16.08 -13.53 -6.41
C VAL A 299 -15.34 -12.21 -6.63
N LEU A 300 -16.06 -11.09 -6.56
CA LEU A 300 -15.50 -9.76 -6.49
C LEU A 300 -14.84 -9.53 -5.10
N LEU A 301 -13.51 -9.42 -5.07
CA LEU A 301 -12.75 -9.07 -3.87
C LEU A 301 -12.61 -7.56 -3.66
N ASN A 302 -12.47 -6.80 -4.74
CA ASN A 302 -12.29 -5.36 -4.67
C ASN A 302 -13.06 -4.63 -5.78
N SER A 303 -13.65 -3.49 -5.40
CA SER A 303 -14.19 -2.51 -6.32
C SER A 303 -13.89 -1.14 -5.74
N HIS A 304 -12.84 -0.50 -6.27
CA HIS A 304 -12.36 0.79 -5.79
C HIS A 304 -12.25 1.77 -6.95
N SER A 305 -12.60 3.03 -6.72
CA SER A 305 -12.64 4.02 -7.79
C SER A 305 -12.23 5.40 -7.33
N LEU A 306 -11.58 6.12 -8.24
CA LEU A 306 -11.30 7.54 -8.13
C LEU A 306 -11.90 8.24 -9.35
N TRP A 307 -13.02 8.93 -9.13
CA TRP A 307 -13.83 9.52 -10.21
C TRP A 307 -14.16 8.49 -11.29
N SER A 308 -13.55 8.61 -12.47
CA SER A 308 -13.76 7.74 -13.61
C SER A 308 -12.61 6.76 -13.85
N ILE A 309 -11.83 6.48 -12.81
CA ILE A 309 -10.81 5.44 -12.78
C ILE A 309 -11.34 4.35 -11.85
N LEU A 310 -11.49 3.12 -12.35
CA LEU A 310 -12.06 1.99 -11.62
C LEU A 310 -11.07 0.84 -11.61
N LEU A 311 -10.86 0.25 -10.44
CA LEU A 311 -10.10 -0.97 -10.23
C LEU A 311 -11.02 -2.05 -9.68
N LEU A 312 -11.15 -3.15 -10.41
CA LEU A 312 -11.88 -4.34 -9.99
C LEU A 312 -10.92 -5.50 -9.81
N VAL A 313 -11.15 -6.32 -8.79
CA VAL A 313 -10.42 -7.57 -8.57
C VAL A 313 -11.44 -8.69 -8.38
N PHE A 314 -11.37 -9.69 -9.25
CA PHE A 314 -12.13 -10.92 -9.15
C PHE A 314 -11.19 -12.09 -8.89
N VAL A 315 -11.63 -13.03 -8.07
CA VAL A 315 -10.92 -14.27 -7.78
C VAL A 315 -11.86 -15.45 -8.01
N ARG A 316 -11.33 -16.57 -8.50
CA ARG A 316 -12.06 -17.84 -8.51
C ARG A 316 -12.49 -18.17 -7.08
N ALA A 317 -13.76 -18.53 -6.88
CA ALA A 317 -14.36 -18.73 -5.56
C ALA A 317 -13.59 -19.77 -4.71
N SER A 318 -13.04 -20.81 -5.36
CA SER A 318 -12.20 -21.83 -4.71
C SER A 318 -10.89 -21.29 -4.12
N LEU A 319 -10.48 -20.06 -4.46
CA LEU A 319 -9.24 -19.41 -3.99
C LEU A 319 -9.52 -18.22 -3.06
N SER A 320 -10.78 -17.96 -2.72
CA SER A 320 -11.16 -16.88 -1.81
C SER A 320 -10.61 -17.00 -0.38
N GLY A 321 -10.05 -18.17 -0.03
CA GLY A 321 -9.36 -18.41 1.24
C GLY A 321 -7.83 -18.21 1.18
N THR A 322 -7.24 -18.00 -0.01
CA THR A 322 -5.79 -17.79 -0.16
C THR A 322 -5.41 -16.40 -0.69
N VAL A 323 -6.39 -15.66 -1.21
CA VAL A 323 -6.20 -14.31 -1.77
C VAL A 323 -6.97 -13.29 -0.95
N PHE A 324 -6.27 -12.26 -0.45
CA PHE A 324 -6.84 -11.23 0.41
C PHE A 324 -6.42 -9.83 -0.04
N ILE A 325 -7.33 -8.86 0.05
CA ILE A 325 -6.98 -7.44 -0.09
C ILE A 325 -6.33 -6.98 1.21
N THR A 326 -5.09 -6.50 1.14
CA THR A 326 -4.36 -5.93 2.29
C THR A 326 -4.54 -4.42 2.37
N MET A 327 -4.60 -3.74 1.23
CA MET A 327 -4.72 -2.29 1.18
C MET A 327 -5.44 -1.84 -0.10
N THR A 328 -6.20 -0.75 -0.01
CA THR A 328 -6.70 0.00 -1.16
C THR A 328 -6.50 1.48 -0.94
N ASP A 329 -6.10 2.21 -1.97
CA ASP A 329 -5.94 3.66 -1.90
C ASP A 329 -6.24 4.34 -3.24
N SER A 330 -6.32 5.67 -3.22
CA SER A 330 -6.47 6.46 -4.42
C SER A 330 -5.78 7.80 -4.29
N VAL A 331 -5.08 8.23 -5.35
CA VAL A 331 -4.33 9.50 -5.39
C VAL A 331 -4.80 10.31 -6.58
N GLY A 332 -5.29 11.52 -6.33
CA GLY A 332 -5.69 12.47 -7.38
C GLY A 332 -4.51 13.27 -7.89
N THR A 333 -4.38 13.40 -9.21
CA THR A 333 -3.31 14.20 -9.86
C THR A 333 -3.87 15.28 -10.79
N GLY A 334 -5.17 15.57 -10.66
CA GLY A 334 -5.87 16.61 -11.41
C GLY A 334 -5.45 18.04 -11.01
N MET A 335 -6.31 19.03 -11.25
CA MET A 335 -6.11 20.41 -10.81
C MET A 335 -5.60 20.46 -9.36
N ASN A 336 -4.39 21.02 -9.20
CA ASN A 336 -3.64 21.15 -7.95
C ASN A 336 -3.47 19.85 -7.15
N ASN A 337 -3.36 18.68 -7.79
CA ASN A 337 -3.27 17.36 -7.12
C ASN A 337 -4.46 17.04 -6.20
N LEU A 338 -5.59 17.73 -6.36
CA LEU A 338 -6.74 17.63 -5.46
C LEU A 338 -8.04 17.25 -6.19
N ALA A 339 -8.18 17.62 -7.47
CA ALA A 339 -9.44 17.46 -8.20
C ALA A 339 -9.27 17.28 -9.72
N GLY A 340 -9.85 16.24 -10.32
CA GLY A 340 -9.93 16.10 -11.78
C GLY A 340 -9.82 14.65 -12.22
N ASN A 341 -10.20 14.28 -13.45
CA ASN A 341 -10.29 12.87 -13.87
C ASN A 341 -8.92 12.15 -14.09
N LYS A 342 -7.88 12.55 -13.36
CA LYS A 342 -6.50 12.06 -13.45
C LYS A 342 -6.01 11.65 -12.06
N GLY A 343 -5.24 10.60 -12.01
CA GLY A 343 -4.76 10.01 -10.78
C GLY A 343 -4.56 8.52 -10.90
N ALA A 344 -4.62 7.83 -9.76
CA ALA A 344 -4.55 6.38 -9.69
C ALA A 344 -5.44 5.80 -8.60
N VAL A 345 -5.77 4.53 -8.78
CA VAL A 345 -6.40 3.65 -7.79
C VAL A 345 -5.46 2.47 -7.57
N VAL A 346 -5.23 2.13 -6.30
CA VAL A 346 -4.30 1.08 -5.90
C VAL A 346 -5.05 0.01 -5.12
N ALA A 347 -4.72 -1.25 -5.37
CA ALA A 347 -5.09 -2.38 -4.53
C ALA A 347 -3.87 -3.29 -4.34
N SER A 348 -3.58 -3.61 -3.08
CA SER A 348 -2.55 -4.58 -2.71
C SER A 348 -3.22 -5.88 -2.28
N LEU A 349 -2.74 -6.99 -2.84
CA LEU A 349 -3.26 -8.32 -2.60
C LEU A 349 -2.17 -9.15 -1.93
N ARG A 350 -2.52 -9.86 -0.86
CA ARG A 350 -1.76 -11.00 -0.38
C ARG A 350 -2.27 -12.26 -1.08
N ILE A 351 -1.39 -12.95 -1.79
CA ILE A 351 -1.65 -14.22 -2.47
C ILE A 351 -0.73 -15.25 -1.82
N ASP A 352 -1.31 -16.13 -1.01
CA ASP A 352 -0.57 -16.93 -0.02
C ASP A 352 0.29 -16.03 0.89
N ASP A 353 1.61 -16.06 0.71
CA ASP A 353 2.58 -15.33 1.53
C ASP A 353 3.19 -14.11 0.82
N ASP A 354 2.96 -13.95 -0.48
CA ASP A 354 3.52 -12.84 -1.25
C ASP A 354 2.49 -11.72 -1.46
N VAL A 355 3.00 -10.49 -1.45
CA VAL A 355 2.21 -9.27 -1.69
C VAL A 355 2.41 -8.79 -3.11
N VAL A 356 1.31 -8.63 -3.85
CA VAL A 356 1.26 -8.07 -5.20
C VAL A 356 0.47 -6.77 -5.19
N CYS A 357 1.10 -5.67 -5.57
CA CYS A 357 0.49 -4.35 -5.65
C CYS A 357 0.03 -4.03 -7.08
N PHE A 358 -1.22 -3.61 -7.26
CA PHE A 358 -1.80 -3.23 -8.54
C PHE A 358 -2.20 -1.76 -8.53
N THR A 359 -1.66 -0.99 -9.46
CA THR A 359 -1.94 0.44 -9.61
C THR A 359 -2.50 0.72 -11.00
N VAL A 360 -3.80 1.05 -11.08
CA VAL A 360 -4.40 1.56 -12.32
C VAL A 360 -4.37 3.09 -12.32
N CYS A 361 -3.93 3.71 -13.42
CA CYS A 361 -3.85 5.17 -13.52
C CYS A 361 -4.53 5.74 -14.77
N HIS A 362 -4.70 7.06 -14.75
CA HIS A 362 -5.02 7.89 -15.91
C HIS A 362 -4.17 9.17 -15.79
N LEU A 363 -3.13 9.29 -16.60
CA LEU A 363 -2.13 10.37 -16.48
C LEU A 363 -2.40 11.54 -17.42
N ALA A 364 -1.66 12.65 -17.24
CA ALA A 364 -1.78 13.84 -18.06
C ALA A 364 -1.71 13.55 -19.58
N ALA A 365 -2.75 13.95 -20.31
CA ALA A 365 -2.89 13.74 -21.74
C ALA A 365 -2.08 14.75 -22.57
N ARG A 366 -1.89 14.46 -23.86
CA ARG A 366 -1.13 15.24 -24.88
C ARG A 366 0.39 14.99 -24.87
N ALA A 367 1.01 15.11 -26.04
CA ALA A 367 2.41 14.73 -26.25
C ALA A 367 3.37 15.61 -25.44
N GLU A 368 3.12 16.92 -25.43
CA GLU A 368 3.91 17.96 -24.79
C GLU A 368 3.92 17.88 -23.25
N ARG A 369 2.99 17.15 -22.63
CA ARG A 369 2.80 17.09 -21.16
C ARG A 369 3.61 15.98 -20.49
N ILE A 370 4.83 15.74 -20.97
CA ILE A 370 5.70 14.67 -20.44
C ILE A 370 6.05 14.90 -18.98
N PHE A 371 6.47 16.13 -18.62
CA PHE A 371 6.80 16.50 -17.23
C PHE A 371 5.61 16.39 -16.28
N ASP A 372 4.39 16.63 -16.76
CA ASP A 372 3.20 16.43 -15.95
C ASP A 372 2.94 14.95 -15.68
N ARG A 373 3.16 14.06 -16.67
CA ARG A 373 3.09 12.61 -16.44
C ARG A 373 4.15 12.16 -15.44
N ARG A 374 5.38 12.67 -15.56
CA ARG A 374 6.46 12.43 -14.59
C ARG A 374 6.02 12.83 -13.18
N SER A 375 5.52 14.05 -13.01
CA SER A 375 5.03 14.58 -11.73
C SER A 375 3.85 13.77 -11.19
N ASN A 376 2.90 13.37 -12.05
CA ASN A 376 1.78 12.52 -11.66
C ASN A 376 2.26 11.18 -11.07
N ILE A 377 3.19 10.49 -11.74
CA ILE A 377 3.69 9.18 -11.26
C ILE A 377 4.43 9.33 -9.94
N ARG A 378 5.32 10.33 -9.81
CA ARG A 378 6.03 10.59 -8.56
C ARG A 378 5.07 10.89 -7.42
N HIS A 379 4.06 11.73 -7.67
CA HIS A 379 3.04 12.05 -6.67
C HIS A 379 2.21 10.83 -6.27
N ILE A 380 1.78 10.00 -7.24
CA ILE A 380 1.07 8.74 -6.96
C ILE A 380 1.92 7.84 -6.06
N MET A 381 3.21 7.68 -6.36
CA MET A 381 4.07 6.80 -5.57
C MET A 381 4.46 7.35 -4.20
N ALA A 382 4.48 8.68 -4.05
CA ALA A 382 4.76 9.34 -2.77
C ALA A 382 3.57 9.30 -1.80
N GLU A 383 2.34 9.43 -2.31
CA GLU A 383 1.14 9.60 -1.47
C GLU A 383 0.42 8.30 -1.12
N VAL A 384 0.66 7.21 -1.85
CA VAL A 384 0.05 5.92 -1.54
C VAL A 384 0.54 5.45 -0.17
N LYS A 385 -0.42 5.08 0.68
CA LYS A 385 -0.17 4.71 2.07
C LYS A 385 0.68 3.45 2.23
N ASP A 386 1.16 3.30 3.46
CA ASP A 386 1.81 2.10 3.99
C ASP A 386 3.07 1.66 3.22
N ASP A 387 3.65 2.60 2.47
CA ASP A 387 4.86 2.42 1.66
C ASP A 387 4.80 1.15 0.78
N VAL A 388 3.60 0.85 0.24
CA VAL A 388 3.31 -0.44 -0.41
C VAL A 388 4.24 -0.74 -1.59
N TYR A 389 4.75 0.29 -2.27
CA TYR A 389 5.68 0.14 -3.39
C TYR A 389 7.07 -0.32 -2.95
N HIS A 390 7.39 -0.27 -1.67
CA HIS A 390 8.60 -0.85 -1.10
C HIS A 390 8.31 -2.24 -0.52
N THR A 391 7.17 -2.42 0.14
CA THR A 391 6.85 -3.70 0.82
C THR A 391 6.33 -4.79 -0.13
N ALA A 392 5.73 -4.42 -1.26
CA ALA A 392 5.24 -5.40 -2.23
C ALA A 392 6.39 -6.16 -2.91
N ARG A 393 6.23 -7.48 -3.02
CA ARG A 393 7.19 -8.35 -3.72
C ARG A 393 7.08 -8.20 -5.23
N HIS A 394 5.85 -8.06 -5.72
CA HIS A 394 5.55 -7.79 -7.13
C HIS A 394 4.64 -6.56 -7.25
N GLN A 395 4.81 -5.81 -8.32
CA GLN A 395 4.08 -4.58 -8.60
C GLN A 395 3.63 -4.61 -10.05
N VAL A 396 2.40 -4.19 -10.31
CA VAL A 396 1.84 -4.01 -11.65
C VAL A 396 1.28 -2.60 -11.74
N PHE A 397 1.87 -1.78 -12.61
CA PHE A 397 1.45 -0.41 -12.85
C PHE A 397 0.90 -0.30 -14.27
N PHE A 398 -0.37 0.08 -14.39
CA PHE A 398 -1.08 -0.02 -15.66
C PHE A 398 -2.13 1.06 -15.81
N GLY A 399 -2.70 1.21 -17.00
CA GLY A 399 -3.76 2.19 -17.26
C GLY A 399 -3.59 2.95 -18.57
N ASP A 400 -4.26 4.09 -18.65
CA ASP A 400 -4.02 5.09 -19.71
C ASP A 400 -2.91 6.04 -19.24
N LEU A 401 -1.67 5.61 -19.48
CA LEU A 401 -0.46 6.36 -19.14
C LEU A 401 -0.25 7.57 -20.07
N ASN A 402 -0.99 7.65 -21.19
CA ASN A 402 -1.03 8.81 -22.07
C ASN A 402 0.30 9.24 -22.73
N TYR A 403 1.34 8.41 -22.69
CA TYR A 403 2.56 8.63 -23.49
C TYR A 403 2.30 8.43 -24.99
N ARG A 404 3.06 9.14 -25.83
CA ARG A 404 2.77 9.31 -27.26
C ARG A 404 3.92 8.83 -28.14
N VAL A 405 3.60 8.49 -29.39
CA VAL A 405 4.58 8.32 -30.45
C VAL A 405 4.86 9.70 -31.08
N ILE A 406 6.13 10.10 -31.12
CA ILE A 406 6.56 11.43 -31.60
C ILE A 406 6.94 11.38 -33.08
N GLN A 407 5.93 11.20 -33.92
CA GLN A 407 6.03 11.23 -35.37
C GLN A 407 4.75 11.80 -36.01
N GLU A 408 4.80 12.21 -37.27
CA GLU A 408 3.62 12.71 -38.01
C GLU A 408 2.56 11.62 -38.23
N PHE A 409 1.27 11.97 -38.14
CA PHE A 409 0.15 11.03 -38.27
C PHE A 409 0.24 10.15 -39.53
N SER A 410 0.53 10.76 -40.69
CA SER A 410 0.65 10.05 -41.97
C SER A 410 1.76 9.00 -41.98
N ARG A 411 2.91 9.32 -41.35
CA ARG A 411 4.05 8.39 -41.24
C ARG A 411 3.73 7.24 -40.31
N VAL A 412 3.10 7.53 -39.17
CA VAL A 412 2.69 6.50 -38.21
C VAL A 412 1.68 5.54 -38.85
N CYS A 413 0.65 6.05 -39.51
CA CYS A 413 -0.32 5.20 -40.22
C CYS A 413 0.33 4.36 -41.33
N SER A 414 1.27 4.94 -42.09
CA SER A 414 1.99 4.20 -43.14
C SER A 414 2.85 3.07 -42.56
N ALA A 415 3.53 3.30 -41.43
CA ALA A 415 4.31 2.28 -40.75
C ALA A 415 3.43 1.16 -40.17
N ILE A 416 2.28 1.50 -39.58
CA ILE A 416 1.30 0.50 -39.10
C ILE A 416 0.81 -0.37 -40.26
N ALA A 417 0.43 0.26 -41.38
CA ALA A 417 -0.03 -0.47 -42.57
C ALA A 417 1.05 -1.40 -43.16
N ALA A 418 2.32 -1.02 -43.05
CA ALA A 418 3.46 -1.82 -43.46
C ALA A 418 3.88 -2.88 -42.42
N GLY A 419 3.24 -2.95 -41.24
CA GLY A 419 3.64 -3.82 -40.14
C GLY A 419 4.98 -3.44 -39.48
N ALA A 420 5.50 -2.25 -39.76
CA ALA A 420 6.80 -1.76 -39.29
C ALA A 420 6.70 -1.15 -37.88
N LEU A 421 6.19 -1.92 -36.91
CA LEU A 421 5.95 -1.43 -35.55
C LEU A 421 7.24 -1.07 -34.82
N ASP A 422 8.34 -1.79 -35.04
CA ASP A 422 9.63 -1.54 -34.38
C ASP A 422 10.15 -0.11 -34.64
N ALA A 423 9.91 0.44 -35.83
CA ALA A 423 10.28 1.80 -36.20
C ALA A 423 9.47 2.87 -35.44
N LEU A 424 8.28 2.52 -34.94
CA LEU A 424 7.44 3.39 -34.12
C LEU A 424 7.78 3.28 -32.64
N VAL A 425 8.15 2.07 -32.19
CA VAL A 425 8.60 1.79 -30.82
C VAL A 425 9.79 2.68 -30.44
N SER A 426 10.73 2.91 -31.36
CA SER A 426 11.87 3.82 -31.16
C SER A 426 11.50 5.31 -31.02
N SER A 427 10.22 5.66 -31.16
CA SER A 427 9.71 7.03 -30.97
C SER A 427 8.61 7.09 -29.90
N ASP A 428 8.48 6.05 -29.08
CA ASP A 428 7.55 5.98 -27.96
C ASP A 428 8.13 6.70 -26.73
N GLN A 429 7.44 7.75 -26.29
CA GLN A 429 7.91 8.54 -25.14
C GLN A 429 8.05 7.73 -23.85
N LEU A 430 7.23 6.70 -23.60
CA LEU A 430 7.34 5.96 -22.33
C LEU A 430 8.64 5.14 -22.30
N LEU A 431 8.96 4.46 -23.39
CA LEU A 431 10.20 3.68 -23.48
C LEU A 431 11.44 4.57 -23.38
N ASP A 432 11.41 5.76 -23.98
CA ASP A 432 12.48 6.75 -23.82
C ASP A 432 12.67 7.18 -22.36
N GLU A 433 11.58 7.40 -21.63
CA GLU A 433 11.62 7.79 -20.20
C GLU A 433 12.17 6.68 -19.30
N ILE A 434 11.81 5.43 -19.58
CA ILE A 434 12.31 4.25 -18.88
C ILE A 434 13.80 4.06 -19.18
N ALA A 435 14.21 4.16 -20.44
CA ALA A 435 15.61 4.03 -20.86
C ALA A 435 16.50 5.10 -20.19
N GLN A 436 15.98 6.32 -20.04
CA GLN A 436 16.65 7.41 -19.34
C GLN A 436 16.54 7.31 -17.80
N LYS A 437 15.90 6.25 -17.27
CA LYS A 437 15.60 6.05 -15.85
C LYS A 437 14.88 7.25 -15.19
N ALA A 438 14.14 8.03 -15.96
CA ALA A 438 13.45 9.22 -15.46
C ALA A 438 12.31 8.84 -14.51
N ILE A 439 11.64 7.72 -14.81
CA ILE A 439 10.53 7.11 -14.09
C ILE A 439 10.51 5.60 -14.38
N PHE A 440 9.71 4.82 -13.64
CA PHE A 440 9.57 3.38 -13.80
C PHE A 440 10.90 2.62 -13.61
N LEU A 441 11.77 3.12 -12.74
CA LEU A 441 13.02 2.45 -12.35
C LEU A 441 12.78 1.00 -11.90
N GLY A 442 13.38 0.08 -12.66
CA GLY A 442 13.30 -1.37 -12.44
C GLY A 442 11.96 -2.00 -12.86
N TYR A 443 11.07 -1.25 -13.52
CA TYR A 443 9.90 -1.83 -14.17
C TYR A 443 10.26 -2.36 -15.55
N HIS A 444 9.55 -3.40 -15.94
CA HIS A 444 9.60 -4.05 -17.24
C HIS A 444 8.24 -3.93 -17.93
N GLU A 445 8.26 -4.03 -19.25
CA GLU A 445 7.06 -4.08 -20.09
C GLU A 445 7.24 -5.19 -21.14
N GLY A 446 6.14 -5.82 -21.55
CA GLY A 446 6.17 -6.75 -22.67
C GLY A 446 6.44 -6.04 -24.00
N ALA A 447 6.93 -6.78 -25.00
CA ALA A 447 7.13 -6.21 -26.33
C ALA A 447 5.81 -5.67 -26.92
N LEU A 448 5.85 -4.48 -27.51
CA LEU A 448 4.72 -3.85 -28.19
C LEU A 448 4.45 -4.50 -29.57
N ALA A 449 4.12 -5.78 -29.56
CA ALA A 449 3.85 -6.59 -30.77
C ALA A 449 2.44 -6.37 -31.35
N PHE A 450 1.78 -5.27 -31.00
CA PHE A 450 0.43 -4.92 -31.43
C PHE A 450 0.38 -3.45 -31.83
N ALA A 451 -0.54 -3.09 -32.72
CA ALA A 451 -0.66 -1.72 -33.21
C ALA A 451 -1.07 -0.73 -32.09
N PRO A 452 -0.73 0.57 -32.22
CA PRO A 452 -1.12 1.61 -31.27
C PRO A 452 -2.61 1.58 -30.91
N THR A 453 -2.94 1.73 -29.63
CA THR A 453 -4.31 1.54 -29.11
C THR A 453 -5.17 2.79 -29.16
N TYR A 454 -4.55 3.94 -29.43
CA TYR A 454 -5.14 5.26 -29.50
C TYR A 454 -4.56 5.99 -30.71
N ARG A 455 -5.21 6.95 -31.37
CA ARG A 455 -6.60 7.34 -31.23
C ARG A 455 -7.42 6.69 -32.34
N MET A 456 -8.41 5.89 -31.96
CA MET A 456 -9.30 5.24 -32.91
C MET A 456 -10.51 6.13 -33.23
N GLU A 457 -11.05 6.00 -34.44
CA GLU A 457 -12.44 6.40 -34.67
C GLU A 457 -13.38 5.46 -33.89
N ARG A 458 -14.45 6.01 -33.32
CA ARG A 458 -15.40 5.20 -32.56
C ARG A 458 -16.15 4.27 -33.52
N ASN A 459 -16.34 3.02 -33.10
CA ASN A 459 -17.03 2.00 -33.88
C ASN A 459 -16.37 1.68 -35.24
N SER A 460 -15.08 1.95 -35.38
CA SER A 460 -14.29 1.70 -36.58
C SER A 460 -12.89 1.22 -36.21
N SER A 461 -12.26 0.42 -37.07
CA SER A 461 -10.84 0.03 -36.96
C SER A 461 -9.86 1.11 -37.41
N GLU A 462 -10.35 2.24 -37.93
CA GLU A 462 -9.52 3.31 -38.47
C GLU A 462 -8.99 4.25 -37.37
N TYR A 463 -7.82 4.84 -37.62
CA TYR A 463 -7.25 5.87 -36.76
C TYR A 463 -7.84 7.26 -37.06
N SER A 464 -8.06 8.02 -35.99
CA SER A 464 -8.58 9.39 -36.04
C SER A 464 -7.44 10.40 -36.01
N ASN A 465 -7.36 11.28 -37.02
CA ASN A 465 -6.43 12.42 -37.01
C ASN A 465 -6.99 13.64 -36.22
N LYS A 466 -7.98 13.42 -35.35
CA LYS A 466 -8.61 14.52 -34.60
C LYS A 466 -7.60 15.16 -33.65
N ARG A 467 -7.39 16.46 -33.84
CA ARG A 467 -6.43 17.31 -33.08
C ARG A 467 -4.97 16.94 -33.36
N GLU A 468 -4.68 16.43 -34.56
CA GLU A 468 -3.32 16.13 -35.03
C GLU A 468 -2.57 15.16 -34.11
N GLN A 469 -3.29 14.21 -33.52
CA GLN A 469 -2.72 13.25 -32.59
C GLN A 469 -2.39 11.97 -33.36
N SER A 470 -1.10 11.70 -33.50
CA SER A 470 -0.63 10.46 -34.10
C SER A 470 -1.04 9.25 -33.26
N PRO A 471 -1.30 8.09 -33.90
CA PRO A 471 -1.53 6.86 -33.19
C PRO A 471 -0.42 6.58 -32.16
N SER A 472 -0.78 6.19 -30.95
CA SER A 472 0.11 6.01 -29.80
C SER A 472 -0.33 4.83 -28.92
N TRP A 473 0.65 4.17 -28.28
CA TRP A 473 0.41 3.20 -27.22
C TRP A 473 0.20 3.93 -25.89
N THR A 474 -1.01 4.44 -25.68
CA THR A 474 -1.38 5.15 -24.44
C THR A 474 -1.71 4.19 -23.31
N ASP A 475 -2.21 3.00 -23.63
CA ASP A 475 -2.70 1.99 -22.69
C ASP A 475 -1.60 0.95 -22.44
N ARG A 476 -1.08 0.89 -21.21
CA ARG A 476 0.18 0.17 -20.89
C ARG A 476 0.05 -0.68 -19.65
N ILE A 477 0.85 -1.74 -19.55
CA ILE A 477 0.91 -2.63 -18.38
C ILE A 477 2.39 -2.93 -18.11
N LEU A 478 2.92 -2.30 -17.07
CA LEU A 478 4.28 -2.49 -16.60
C LEU A 478 4.28 -3.31 -15.31
N TYR A 479 5.36 -4.03 -15.08
CA TYR A 479 5.50 -4.85 -13.87
C TYR A 479 6.92 -4.80 -13.32
N LYS A 480 7.05 -5.02 -12.02
CA LYS A 480 8.33 -5.05 -11.31
C LYS A 480 8.27 -6.12 -10.23
N SER A 481 9.34 -6.88 -10.11
CA SER A 481 9.57 -7.80 -8.98
C SER A 481 10.71 -7.28 -8.12
N ARG A 482 10.78 -7.71 -6.86
CA ARG A 482 12.03 -7.58 -6.10
C ARG A 482 13.16 -8.30 -6.85
N PRO A 483 14.42 -7.83 -6.75
CA PRO A 483 15.55 -8.49 -7.39
C PRO A 483 15.60 -9.98 -7.02
N GLY A 484 15.81 -10.87 -7.99
CA GLY A 484 15.83 -12.32 -7.78
C GLY A 484 14.46 -13.00 -7.68
N ALA A 485 13.36 -12.24 -7.66
CA ALA A 485 11.98 -12.76 -7.65
C ALA A 485 11.32 -12.74 -9.04
N GLU A 486 12.06 -12.43 -10.11
CA GLU A 486 11.52 -12.28 -11.47
C GLU A 486 10.96 -13.60 -12.02
N ASN A 487 11.57 -14.73 -11.66
CA ASN A 487 11.12 -16.06 -12.07
C ASN A 487 9.83 -16.52 -11.37
N GLU A 488 9.42 -15.82 -10.31
CA GLU A 488 8.19 -16.10 -9.58
C GLU A 488 6.99 -15.42 -10.23
N PHE A 489 7.20 -14.26 -10.90
CA PHE A 489 6.14 -13.47 -11.52
C PHE A 489 6.45 -13.21 -12.99
N VAL A 490 6.02 -14.15 -13.83
CA VAL A 490 6.45 -14.23 -15.24
C VAL A 490 5.32 -13.81 -16.16
N LEU A 491 5.57 -12.77 -16.97
CA LEU A 491 4.70 -12.39 -18.07
C LEU A 491 4.61 -13.53 -19.10
N LYS A 492 3.39 -13.96 -19.42
CA LYS A 492 3.08 -15.00 -20.41
C LYS A 492 2.50 -14.44 -21.69
N GLU A 493 1.72 -13.38 -21.57
CA GLU A 493 1.07 -12.78 -22.72
C GLU A 493 0.94 -11.27 -22.51
N TYR A 494 1.10 -10.50 -23.58
CA TYR A 494 0.83 -9.06 -23.61
C TYR A 494 0.25 -8.71 -24.98
N ARG A 495 -1.01 -8.26 -25.02
CA ARG A 495 -1.75 -8.02 -26.27
C ARG A 495 -2.73 -6.86 -26.17
N SER A 496 -3.13 -6.32 -27.32
CA SER A 496 -4.32 -5.48 -27.44
C SER A 496 -5.52 -6.27 -27.99
N HIS A 497 -6.71 -5.69 -27.86
CA HIS A 497 -7.98 -6.27 -28.34
C HIS A 497 -8.61 -5.35 -29.40
N PRO A 498 -8.09 -5.35 -30.64
CA PRO A 498 -8.46 -4.36 -31.67
C PRO A 498 -9.91 -4.49 -32.17
N THR A 499 -10.54 -5.65 -31.97
CA THR A 499 -11.93 -5.94 -32.34
C THR A 499 -12.95 -5.35 -31.37
N VAL A 500 -12.52 -4.87 -30.21
CA VAL A 500 -13.39 -4.25 -29.20
C VAL A 500 -13.59 -2.78 -29.56
N LEU A 501 -14.84 -2.43 -29.84
CA LEU A 501 -15.21 -1.11 -30.35
C LEU A 501 -15.89 -0.24 -29.26
N GLY A 502 -16.52 0.88 -29.65
CA GLY A 502 -17.22 1.79 -28.72
C GLY A 502 -16.37 2.90 -28.08
N SER A 503 -15.07 2.67 -27.90
CA SER A 503 -14.10 3.68 -27.42
C SER A 503 -13.14 4.14 -28.52
N ASP A 504 -12.57 5.34 -28.35
CA ASP A 504 -11.40 5.80 -29.13
C ASP A 504 -10.08 5.18 -28.65
N HIS A 505 -10.15 4.24 -27.70
CA HIS A 505 -9.06 3.37 -27.27
C HIS A 505 -9.39 1.89 -27.50
N ARG A 506 -8.36 1.06 -27.62
CA ARG A 506 -8.47 -0.42 -27.57
C ARG A 506 -8.00 -0.97 -26.23
N PRO A 507 -8.70 -1.95 -25.65
CA PRO A 507 -8.25 -2.62 -24.44
C PRO A 507 -6.87 -3.26 -24.64
N VAL A 508 -6.11 -3.32 -23.56
CA VAL A 508 -4.82 -4.01 -23.47
C VAL A 508 -4.89 -4.99 -22.29
N SER A 509 -4.30 -6.17 -22.45
CA SER A 509 -4.21 -7.14 -21.36
C SER A 509 -2.85 -7.79 -21.28
N ALA A 510 -2.50 -8.21 -20.07
CA ALA A 510 -1.35 -9.03 -19.77
C ALA A 510 -1.77 -10.26 -18.95
N VAL A 511 -1.10 -11.38 -19.16
CA VAL A 511 -1.24 -12.59 -18.34
C VAL A 511 0.08 -12.84 -17.64
N PHE A 512 0.03 -13.05 -16.33
CA PHE A 512 1.17 -13.41 -15.49
C PHE A 512 0.94 -14.77 -14.86
N ASN A 513 2.01 -15.56 -14.76
CA ASN A 513 2.04 -16.69 -13.83
C ASN A 513 2.76 -16.23 -12.56
N LEU A 514 2.10 -16.40 -11.42
CA LEU A 514 2.67 -16.18 -10.10
C LEU A 514 2.90 -17.52 -9.41
N LYS A 515 4.13 -17.79 -8.98
CA LYS A 515 4.47 -18.89 -8.10
C LYS A 515 4.93 -18.30 -6.76
N PRO A 516 4.03 -18.17 -5.76
CA PRO A 516 4.40 -17.59 -4.48
C PRO A 516 5.47 -18.44 -3.78
N ARG A 517 6.24 -17.82 -2.90
CA ARG A 517 7.11 -18.54 -1.98
C ARG A 517 6.28 -19.54 -1.18
N SER A 518 6.84 -20.74 -1.03
CA SER A 518 6.34 -21.70 -0.06
C SER A 518 6.75 -21.21 1.32
N SER A 519 5.82 -20.87 2.21
CA SER A 519 6.15 -20.67 3.61
C SER A 519 6.79 -21.94 4.15
N LEU A 520 8.09 -21.89 4.42
CA LEU A 520 8.61 -22.67 5.53
C LEU A 520 7.91 -22.12 6.76
N HIS A 521 6.96 -22.90 7.28
CA HIS A 521 6.48 -22.67 8.62
C HIS A 521 7.73 -22.58 9.50
N CYS A 522 7.94 -21.45 10.16
CA CYS A 522 8.71 -21.42 11.39
C CYS A 522 7.89 -22.20 12.43
N GLY A 523 7.70 -23.50 12.18
CA GLY A 523 7.18 -24.42 13.15
C GLY A 523 8.21 -24.42 14.24
N SER A 524 7.84 -23.90 15.41
CA SER A 524 8.31 -24.34 16.72
C SER A 524 9.56 -25.24 16.66
N LEU A 525 10.71 -24.67 16.30
CA LEU A 525 11.99 -25.36 16.45
C LEU A 525 12.38 -25.23 17.92
N GLY A 526 11.65 -25.96 18.76
CA GLY A 526 11.93 -26.21 20.17
C GLY A 526 13.12 -27.14 20.36
N GLY A 527 14.14 -27.05 19.52
CA GLY A 527 15.37 -27.83 19.60
C GLY A 527 16.57 -26.91 19.41
N SER A 528 17.42 -26.84 20.45
CA SER A 528 18.82 -26.40 20.42
C SER A 528 19.20 -25.53 19.21
N ARG A 529 18.95 -24.21 19.28
CA ARG A 529 19.44 -23.25 18.28
C ARG A 529 20.97 -23.35 18.23
N GLY A 530 21.51 -23.95 17.16
CA GLY A 530 22.88 -23.68 16.75
C GLY A 530 23.06 -22.17 16.56
N PRO A 531 24.30 -21.66 16.62
CA PRO A 531 24.50 -20.23 16.57
C PRO A 531 24.03 -19.66 15.21
N LEU A 532 23.49 -18.44 15.22
CA LEU A 532 22.80 -17.84 14.07
C LEU A 532 23.80 -17.09 13.16
N PRO A 533 23.67 -17.19 11.82
CA PRO A 533 24.53 -16.47 10.89
C PRO A 533 24.35 -14.96 11.02
N ARG A 534 25.43 -14.21 10.79
CA ARG A 534 25.45 -12.75 10.88
C ARG A 534 26.03 -12.15 9.61
N ILE A 535 25.40 -11.12 9.07
CA ILE A 535 25.93 -10.38 7.90
C ILE A 535 26.59 -9.11 8.42
N ARG A 536 27.91 -9.00 8.23
CA ARG A 536 28.69 -7.82 8.57
C ARG A 536 28.95 -6.97 7.33
N PHE A 537 28.61 -5.69 7.36
CA PHE A 537 29.00 -4.77 6.31
C PHE A 537 30.46 -4.35 6.46
N LEU A 538 31.21 -4.38 5.36
CA LEU A 538 32.59 -3.90 5.28
C LEU A 538 32.63 -2.40 4.97
N TYR A 539 31.83 -1.98 4.00
CA TYR A 539 31.59 -0.58 3.67
C TYR A 539 30.31 -0.44 2.84
N ILE A 540 29.77 0.77 2.79
CA ILE A 540 28.71 1.19 1.86
C ILE A 540 29.07 2.56 1.30
N ASP A 541 28.97 2.70 -0.01
CA ASP A 541 29.09 3.94 -0.76
C ASP A 541 27.78 4.29 -1.44
N VAL A 542 27.29 5.50 -1.21
CA VAL A 542 26.14 6.07 -1.93
C VAL A 542 26.64 7.24 -2.76
N CYS A 543 26.39 7.18 -4.08
CA CYS A 543 26.69 8.25 -5.01
C CYS A 543 25.39 8.82 -5.56
N VAL A 544 25.12 10.09 -5.29
CA VAL A 544 23.97 10.84 -5.81
C VAL A 544 24.53 11.89 -6.79
N PRO A 545 24.32 11.73 -8.11
CA PRO A 545 24.89 12.64 -9.11
C PRO A 545 24.37 14.07 -9.00
N ASN A 546 23.16 14.27 -8.48
CA ASN A 546 22.57 15.59 -8.31
C ASN A 546 21.61 15.58 -7.11
N ILE A 547 22.04 16.15 -5.98
CA ILE A 547 21.26 16.12 -4.73
C ILE A 547 20.00 17.02 -4.79
N SER A 548 19.99 18.03 -5.68
CA SER A 548 18.81 18.87 -5.93
C SER A 548 17.62 18.09 -6.51
N LEU A 549 17.85 16.91 -7.10
CA LEU A 549 16.77 16.01 -7.52
C LEU A 549 15.99 15.41 -6.34
N VAL A 550 16.53 15.52 -5.14
CA VAL A 550 16.02 14.89 -3.93
C VAL A 550 15.48 15.94 -2.97
N ASP A 551 16.26 16.98 -2.72
CA ASP A 551 15.92 18.09 -1.83
C ASP A 551 16.81 19.29 -2.18
N GLU A 552 16.21 20.38 -2.68
CA GLU A 552 16.94 21.60 -3.09
C GLU A 552 17.54 22.36 -1.89
N ASP A 553 16.97 22.19 -0.70
CA ASP A 553 17.38 22.89 0.52
C ASP A 553 18.41 22.09 1.35
N LEU A 554 18.77 20.89 0.88
CA LEU A 554 19.65 20.00 1.61
C LEU A 554 21.11 20.39 1.41
N ASP A 555 21.67 21.08 2.42
CA ASP A 555 23.12 21.27 2.51
C ASP A 555 23.76 19.97 3.05
N PRO A 556 24.51 19.23 2.22
CA PRO A 556 25.17 18.01 2.66
C PRO A 556 26.22 18.30 3.74
N ALA A 557 26.90 19.45 3.68
CA ALA A 557 27.98 19.80 4.61
C ALA A 557 27.47 20.04 6.04
N GLU A 558 26.21 20.45 6.20
CA GLU A 558 25.61 20.73 7.51
C GLU A 558 24.61 19.66 7.95
N THR A 559 24.09 18.83 7.04
CA THR A 559 23.00 17.90 7.35
C THR A 559 23.47 16.44 7.37
N PRO A 560 23.44 15.75 8.53
CA PRO A 560 23.91 14.37 8.62
C PRO A 560 22.98 13.40 7.89
N VAL A 561 23.55 12.66 6.92
CA VAL A 561 22.87 11.61 6.17
C VAL A 561 23.14 10.25 6.82
N HIS A 562 22.11 9.42 6.96
CA HIS A 562 22.18 8.09 7.56
C HIS A 562 21.45 7.05 6.71
N LEU A 563 21.80 5.78 6.92
CA LEU A 563 21.11 4.63 6.36
C LEU A 563 20.15 4.05 7.39
N ARG A 564 18.96 3.68 6.93
CA ARG A 564 18.13 2.66 7.58
C ARG A 564 18.23 1.38 6.78
N ILE A 565 18.51 0.28 7.47
CA ILE A 565 18.72 -1.04 6.89
C ILE A 565 17.66 -1.98 7.47
N SER A 566 16.85 -2.60 6.61
CA SER A 566 15.82 -3.59 6.98
C SER A 566 15.98 -4.87 6.18
N SER A 567 15.52 -5.99 6.72
CA SER A 567 15.54 -7.29 6.05
C SER A 567 14.54 -8.24 6.69
N GLU A 568 13.99 -9.19 5.93
CA GLU A 568 13.09 -10.23 6.47
C GLU A 568 13.77 -11.18 7.46
N ILE A 569 15.11 -11.22 7.46
CA ILE A 569 15.91 -12.03 8.38
C ILE A 569 16.30 -11.29 9.67
N GLU A 570 15.92 -10.02 9.84
CA GLU A 570 16.26 -9.19 11.01
C GLU A 570 14.97 -8.65 11.67
N GLN A 571 14.95 -8.61 13.01
CA GLN A 571 13.75 -8.23 13.76
C GLN A 571 13.47 -6.72 13.69
N ASN A 572 14.52 -5.91 13.57
CA ASN A 572 14.44 -4.47 13.70
C ASN A 572 15.02 -3.76 12.46
N SER A 573 14.42 -2.63 12.10
CA SER A 573 15.10 -1.69 11.20
C SER A 573 16.29 -1.06 11.92
N LEU A 574 17.48 -1.22 11.36
CA LEU A 574 18.74 -0.78 11.95
C LEU A 574 19.14 0.59 11.38
N LYS A 575 19.65 1.48 12.22
CA LYS A 575 20.14 2.81 11.81
C LYS A 575 21.66 2.86 11.86
N SER A 576 22.29 3.32 10.79
CA SER A 576 23.74 3.57 10.75
C SER A 576 24.13 4.85 11.50
N ARG A 577 25.44 5.02 11.74
CA ARG A 577 26.01 6.35 12.00
C ARG A 577 25.89 7.26 10.77
N ALA A 578 26.13 8.54 10.95
CA ALA A 578 26.14 9.48 9.83
C ALA A 578 27.26 9.13 8.85
N GLY A 579 26.95 9.13 7.56
CA GLY A 579 27.93 8.89 6.50
C GLY A 579 28.89 10.07 6.38
N THR A 580 30.12 9.79 5.98
CA THR A 580 31.12 10.82 5.70
C THR A 580 30.96 11.28 4.26
N ILE A 581 30.88 12.60 4.05
CA ILE A 581 30.89 13.15 2.69
C ILE A 581 32.31 13.13 2.16
N VAL A 582 32.48 12.48 1.02
CA VAL A 582 33.71 12.52 0.25
C VAL A 582 33.55 13.65 -0.76
N GLN A 583 34.25 14.77 -0.53
CA GLN A 583 34.24 15.92 -1.45
C GLN A 583 34.66 15.47 -2.86
N THR A 584 33.90 15.87 -3.87
CA THR A 584 34.27 15.62 -5.26
C THR A 584 34.25 16.89 -6.11
N PRO A 585 35.04 16.94 -7.20
CA PRO A 585 35.12 18.10 -8.09
C PRO A 585 33.89 18.30 -9.00
N ASP A 586 32.96 17.34 -9.05
CA ASP A 586 31.97 17.14 -10.11
C ASP A 586 30.50 17.36 -9.66
N GLU A 587 30.27 18.13 -8.59
CA GLU A 587 28.94 18.40 -7.99
C GLU A 587 28.17 17.16 -7.46
N ALA A 588 28.68 15.94 -7.70
CA ALA A 588 28.10 14.71 -7.17
C ALA A 588 28.32 14.58 -5.66
N VAL A 589 27.30 14.15 -4.93
CA VAL A 589 27.43 13.88 -3.49
C VAL A 589 27.78 12.40 -3.30
N ARG A 590 28.97 12.14 -2.76
CA ARG A 590 29.42 10.80 -2.38
C ARG A 590 29.44 10.66 -0.87
N LEU A 591 28.69 9.69 -0.37
CA LEU A 591 28.58 9.36 1.04
C LEU A 591 29.22 7.99 1.28
N HIS A 592 30.10 7.93 2.26
CA HIS A 592 30.84 6.73 2.62
C HIS A 592 30.54 6.31 4.07
N TRP A 593 30.26 5.03 4.26
CA TRP A 593 30.18 4.37 5.57
C TRP A 593 31.22 3.25 5.61
N ASN A 594 32.09 3.27 6.62
CA ASN A 594 32.98 2.15 6.90
C ASN A 594 32.29 1.13 7.83
N ALA A 595 32.91 -0.04 8.03
CA ALA A 595 32.38 -1.10 8.88
C ALA A 595 31.97 -0.64 10.30
N SER A 596 32.66 0.34 10.90
CA SER A 596 32.34 0.83 12.25
C SER A 596 31.12 1.75 12.31
N ASP A 597 30.67 2.25 11.16
CA ASP A 597 29.48 3.08 11.03
C ASP A 597 28.20 2.26 10.81
N LEU A 598 28.36 0.98 10.45
CA LEU A 598 27.29 0.11 9.97
C LEU A 598 26.94 -0.97 11.00
N PRO A 599 25.66 -1.10 11.38
CA PRO A 599 25.24 -2.18 12.24
C PRO A 599 25.21 -3.51 11.46
N PRO A 600 25.59 -4.64 12.07
CA PRO A 600 25.44 -5.96 11.46
C PRO A 600 23.96 -6.37 11.36
N LEU A 601 23.61 -7.25 10.43
CA LEU A 601 22.32 -7.96 10.44
C LEU A 601 22.48 -9.30 11.14
N ASN A 602 21.64 -9.57 12.14
CA ASN A 602 21.64 -10.82 12.88
C ASN A 602 20.47 -11.67 12.42
N SER A 603 20.75 -12.79 11.75
CA SER A 603 19.69 -13.67 11.24
C SER A 603 18.82 -14.20 12.38
N LEU A 604 17.50 -14.17 12.19
CA LEU A 604 16.53 -14.77 13.11
C LEU A 604 16.40 -16.29 12.95
N ILE A 605 16.93 -16.83 11.85
CA ILE A 605 16.80 -18.23 11.46
C ILE A 605 18.17 -18.90 11.32
N THR A 606 18.21 -20.17 11.69
CA THR A 606 19.36 -21.04 11.40
C THR A 606 19.42 -21.27 9.89
N ALA A 607 20.63 -21.39 9.34
CA ALA A 607 20.91 -21.40 7.90
C ALA A 607 20.20 -22.56 7.15
N ASP A 608 18.92 -22.40 6.84
CA ASP A 608 18.38 -22.98 5.61
C ASP A 608 18.76 -22.01 4.50
N ASP A 609 19.81 -22.38 3.76
CA ASP A 609 20.40 -21.60 2.67
C ASP A 609 19.32 -21.08 1.72
N THR A 610 18.23 -21.83 1.52
CA THR A 610 17.15 -21.45 0.61
C THR A 610 16.38 -20.20 1.04
N TYR A 611 16.09 -20.04 2.33
CA TYR A 611 15.36 -18.85 2.81
C TYR A 611 16.24 -17.61 2.79
N ILE A 612 17.46 -17.71 3.32
CA ILE A 612 18.43 -16.60 3.32
C ILE A 612 18.70 -16.17 1.87
N ALA A 613 18.95 -17.11 0.95
CA ALA A 613 19.11 -16.83 -0.47
C ALA A 613 17.90 -16.06 -1.07
N SER A 614 16.68 -16.41 -0.68
CA SER A 614 15.45 -15.78 -1.18
C SER A 614 15.07 -14.44 -0.51
N SER A 615 15.84 -14.00 0.49
CA SER A 615 15.57 -12.79 1.28
C SER A 615 16.28 -11.56 0.72
N HIS A 616 15.89 -10.38 1.21
CA HIS A 616 16.36 -9.10 0.70
C HIS A 616 16.95 -8.23 1.81
N ILE A 617 17.87 -7.34 1.46
CA ILE A 617 18.25 -6.21 2.30
C ILE A 617 17.74 -4.94 1.64
N GLU A 618 16.99 -4.17 2.40
CA GLU A 618 16.47 -2.87 2.02
C GLU A 618 17.32 -1.78 2.64
N PHE A 619 17.72 -0.81 1.82
CA PHE A 619 18.42 0.38 2.23
C PHE A 619 17.56 1.60 1.96
N HIS A 620 17.38 2.43 2.98
CA HIS A 620 16.78 3.74 2.84
C HIS A 620 17.79 4.80 3.28
N VAL A 621 18.08 5.74 2.37
CA VAL A 621 18.95 6.88 2.63
C VAL A 621 18.09 7.99 3.20
N TYR A 622 18.46 8.51 4.37
CA TYR A 622 17.72 9.53 5.09
C TYR A 622 18.59 10.72 5.44
N SER A 623 18.04 11.91 5.28
CA SER A 623 18.53 13.13 5.89
C SER A 623 17.46 13.69 6.82
N LEU A 624 17.82 13.97 8.07
CA LEU A 624 16.87 14.32 9.12
C LEU A 624 15.71 13.30 9.18
N ASN A 625 14.53 13.69 8.68
CA ASN A 625 13.33 12.85 8.60
C ASN A 625 12.85 12.61 7.15
N SER A 626 13.56 13.12 6.15
CA SER A 626 13.22 13.01 4.73
C SER A 626 13.96 11.84 4.08
N ARG A 627 13.21 10.98 3.39
CA ARG A 627 13.78 9.86 2.63
C ARG A 627 14.36 10.39 1.32
N LEU A 628 15.67 10.26 1.16
CA LEU A 628 16.41 10.70 -0.01
C LEU A 628 16.36 9.69 -1.16
N GLY A 629 16.21 8.41 -0.83
CA GLY A 629 16.12 7.34 -1.80
C GLY A 629 16.12 5.99 -1.12
N SER A 630 15.79 4.96 -1.89
CA SER A 630 15.81 3.58 -1.42
C SER A 630 16.42 2.66 -2.46
N SER A 631 17.00 1.57 -1.99
CA SER A 631 17.48 0.46 -2.81
C SER A 631 17.16 -0.86 -2.12
N ILE A 632 17.07 -1.94 -2.91
CA ILE A 632 16.84 -3.29 -2.41
C ILE A 632 17.84 -4.19 -3.12
N ILE A 633 18.54 -5.03 -2.36
CA ILE A 633 19.42 -6.07 -2.89
C ILE A 633 18.89 -7.44 -2.48
N ALA A 634 19.07 -8.43 -3.35
CA ALA A 634 18.78 -9.82 -3.03
C ALA A 634 20.01 -10.48 -2.42
N LEU A 635 19.84 -11.24 -1.34
CA LEU A 635 20.96 -11.94 -0.71
C LEU A 635 21.56 -13.03 -1.63
N THR A 636 20.76 -13.65 -2.49
CA THR A 636 21.23 -14.53 -3.58
C THR A 636 22.37 -13.93 -4.38
N THR A 637 22.23 -12.67 -4.79
CA THR A 637 23.22 -11.99 -5.63
C THR A 637 24.55 -11.72 -4.93
N LEU A 638 24.56 -11.74 -3.59
CA LEU A 638 25.78 -11.60 -2.79
C LEU A 638 26.58 -12.90 -2.77
N PHE A 639 25.91 -14.05 -2.65
CA PHE A 639 26.61 -15.34 -2.58
C PHE A 639 27.31 -15.71 -3.89
N ASP A 640 26.81 -15.22 -5.02
CA ASP A 640 27.43 -15.42 -6.34
C ASP A 640 28.66 -14.50 -6.57
N SER A 641 28.86 -13.46 -5.75
CA SER A 641 29.89 -12.43 -5.93
C SER A 641 31.06 -12.51 -4.95
N ALA A 642 31.24 -13.66 -4.27
CA ALA A 642 32.28 -13.83 -3.26
C ALA A 642 33.69 -13.65 -3.86
N ASP A 643 34.43 -12.67 -3.34
CA ASP A 643 35.83 -12.45 -3.68
C ASP A 643 36.70 -13.51 -2.97
N ALA A 644 37.43 -14.29 -3.77
CA ALA A 644 38.29 -15.37 -3.29
C ALA A 644 39.47 -14.88 -2.43
N GLU A 645 39.87 -13.60 -2.52
CA GLU A 645 41.00 -13.04 -1.78
C GLU A 645 40.60 -12.37 -0.45
N THR A 646 39.43 -11.72 -0.39
CA THR A 646 38.99 -10.96 0.80
C THR A 646 37.89 -11.65 1.62
N GLY A 647 37.24 -12.68 1.07
CA GLY A 647 36.06 -13.32 1.67
C GLY A 647 34.82 -12.41 1.73
N GLY A 648 34.89 -11.22 1.13
CA GLY A 648 33.79 -10.25 1.05
C GLY A 648 32.95 -10.45 -0.22
N MET A 649 31.63 -10.31 -0.08
CA MET A 649 30.66 -10.33 -1.16
C MET A 649 30.28 -8.90 -1.54
N GLN A 650 30.54 -8.49 -2.78
CA GLN A 650 30.25 -7.14 -3.25
C GLN A 650 28.84 -7.02 -3.82
N PHE A 651 28.25 -5.83 -3.72
CA PHE A 651 26.98 -5.49 -4.36
C PHE A 651 26.99 -4.10 -4.96
N SER A 652 26.16 -3.93 -5.99
CA SER A 652 25.85 -2.65 -6.61
C SER A 652 24.36 -2.62 -6.97
N ALA A 653 23.69 -1.51 -6.68
CA ALA A 653 22.28 -1.33 -6.98
C ALA A 653 21.93 0.14 -7.25
N ASP A 654 20.89 0.35 -8.05
CA ASP A 654 20.34 1.69 -8.26
C ASP A 654 19.57 2.14 -7.00
N ILE A 655 19.70 3.42 -6.66
CA ILE A 655 18.88 4.11 -5.67
C ILE A 655 17.78 4.86 -6.41
N GLY A 656 16.54 4.60 -6.01
CA GLY A 656 15.37 5.30 -6.54
C GLY A 656 14.56 6.02 -5.48
N LEU A 657 13.86 7.07 -5.90
CA LEU A 657 12.84 7.74 -5.11
C LEU A 657 11.60 7.94 -5.99
N HIS A 658 10.45 7.44 -5.53
CA HIS A 658 9.18 7.51 -6.28
C HIS A 658 9.33 7.06 -7.74
N SER A 659 10.09 5.96 -7.93
CA SER A 659 10.41 5.31 -9.20
C SER A 659 11.27 6.11 -10.18
N GLN A 660 11.86 7.23 -9.76
CA GLN A 660 12.94 7.91 -10.48
C GLN A 660 14.30 7.42 -9.99
N PHE A 661 15.29 7.30 -10.88
CA PHE A 661 16.68 7.10 -10.49
C PHE A 661 17.29 8.35 -9.86
N ILE A 662 17.92 8.17 -8.71
CA ILE A 662 18.57 9.22 -7.93
C ILE A 662 20.08 9.01 -7.81
N GLY A 663 20.55 7.76 -7.84
CA GLY A 663 21.97 7.48 -7.64
C GLY A 663 22.27 5.99 -7.56
N THR A 664 23.45 5.64 -7.07
CA THR A 664 23.91 4.25 -6.94
C THR A 664 24.34 3.96 -5.51
N LEU A 665 24.08 2.73 -5.07
CA LEU A 665 24.50 2.16 -3.80
C LEU A 665 25.47 1.01 -4.10
N ASN A 666 26.70 1.10 -3.59
CA ASN A 666 27.71 0.06 -3.71
C ASN A 666 28.17 -0.34 -2.31
N GLY A 667 28.63 -1.57 -2.14
CA GLY A 667 29.17 -1.98 -0.86
C GLY A 667 29.71 -3.39 -0.87
N ALA A 668 30.18 -3.83 0.29
CA ALA A 668 30.60 -5.20 0.50
C ALA A 668 30.14 -5.70 1.86
N VAL A 669 29.76 -6.97 1.92
CA VAL A 669 29.42 -7.67 3.16
C VAL A 669 30.27 -8.91 3.36
N MET A 670 30.24 -9.46 4.57
CA MET A 670 30.85 -10.73 4.93
C MET A 670 29.83 -11.54 5.72
N LEU A 671 29.60 -12.79 5.33
CA LEU A 671 28.77 -13.72 6.10
C LEU A 671 29.63 -14.34 7.21
N GLU A 672 29.31 -14.03 8.45
CA GLU A 672 29.89 -14.64 9.63
C GLU A 672 29.03 -15.85 10.00
N LEU A 673 29.50 -17.04 9.60
CA LEU A 673 29.00 -18.30 10.12
C LEU A 673 29.58 -18.49 11.52
N PRO A 674 28.75 -18.77 12.52
CA PRO A 674 29.26 -18.98 13.86
C PRO A 674 29.98 -20.32 13.97
N LEU A 675 31.15 -20.29 14.61
CA LEU A 675 32.08 -21.41 14.80
C LEU A 675 31.54 -22.48 15.74
#